data_AF-L7JS28-F1
#
_entry.id   AF-L7JS28-F1
#
_cell.length_a   1.000
_cell.length_b   1.000
_cell.length_c   1.000
_cell.angle_alpha   90.00
_cell.angle_beta   90.00
_cell.angle_gamma   90.00
#
_symmetry.space_group_name_H-M   'P 1'
#
loop_
_entity.id
_entity.type
_entity.pdbx_description
1 polymer ?
#
loop_
_entity_poly.entity_id
_entity_poly.type
_entity_poly.pdbx_seq_one_letter_code
_entity_poly.pdbx_strand_id
1 'polypeptide(L)'
;MIFNLYEYANASVIFILAFQSVLNDDSYDYVICYSFKGTNMAKFLDALVEGKMKNTFYSIYDLTEASSESNTSEDAQIPHKRIKVEISNAKTRFKNHEGATASISRNKACKIIEMPFTKSLYTKAVIQEKNANLCEFTYLEIYCIFKYIFLNLDDKIWISQSICLSLQNDPEIFFSLSEYQRKIRVVKGNDHFLHKFIGNFDCDAALKRFRQIVNSSLYVRLTVEDESIAYLSGTKIVTNNLNTFSVPFKESKICFLFKYIIVEFQFFVLNADTFYDILNCNGHRSKLNILVSEIFKLNEAVGMYTKVFSLKSKLSCVSRHKLSSLHHVERITFEFSRFFSKKHRRRFNYNEYLGKIYFIYYAIDMINSVPQPAKTVKVYLSKPSIESINLVPEDVTYLKCIGPDIRSNFTFSEQFKGIIVVSLALRPGLVLTFAYGLEELDLSNVQGTIDLSNNVGFGKILLNHVLSQVSYSKKDEGGPNFFHLFYAKINTEVAVDPNMDNIIFEGITSSYKISVPLGNNVKKLNIGKSSASYDFDGNLKGCLHFNNAAVLQINTDDDSASDFKLMTCSITTPFIISGSYGNITLTDINVRSGACLTVRNDCKNLTLMDCGGVVELSTSARFERITVGFSENSSVVELVLKGAISTNYLAILNMPRNIASIFNIIGQFNYIKHLNIKNSSLEAPWPNLENHFRFRELPSPDSDFLEHDQKNNSLNKHENMERCVENAQKTTSSETLSAFFQKLVNAKVEVLEYCRVWISSYNCRFLNDMQHLKVLIGCVENLSGENMDYLPKSLRLLNVSGSYINNMTSEAEGSFKNALKALSNLEVLIVDDEFLVRPARLKSLPPRIEILVLKNCKLKKIRHKVQARKLKLRKLYISASVITSENGVILPCNPVFNDFMRSLYNYIDLKYLEELFYITLYTNYQLNPVTMQSIQEWNDTYSVDFLAL
;
A
#
# COMPACT_ATOMS: atom_id res chain seq x y z
N MET A 1 -12.89 8.84 15.63
CA MET A 1 -12.30 7.48 15.58
C MET A 1 -13.48 6.51 15.52
N ILE A 2 -13.67 5.83 14.40
CA ILE A 2 -14.82 4.93 14.22
C ILE A 2 -14.46 3.52 14.69
N PHE A 3 -15.42 2.85 15.30
CA PHE A 3 -15.27 1.56 15.95
C PHE A 3 -15.38 0.42 14.93
N ASN A 4 -14.30 -0.33 14.70
CA ASN A 4 -14.32 -1.51 13.83
C ASN A 4 -14.95 -2.70 14.62
N LEU A 5 -16.18 -3.10 14.24
CA LEU A 5 -16.93 -4.17 14.92
C LEU A 5 -16.30 -5.55 14.70
N TYR A 6 -15.65 -5.74 13.56
CA TYR A 6 -14.94 -6.97 13.22
C TYR A 6 -13.73 -7.17 14.12
N GLU A 7 -12.94 -6.11 14.34
CA GLU A 7 -11.83 -6.14 15.30
C GLU A 7 -12.35 -6.36 16.73
N TYR A 8 -13.47 -5.75 17.11
CA TYR A 8 -14.08 -5.97 18.43
C TYR A 8 -14.46 -7.44 18.68
N ALA A 9 -15.12 -8.08 17.72
CA ALA A 9 -15.58 -9.47 17.84
C ALA A 9 -14.42 -10.48 17.79
N ASN A 10 -13.31 -10.13 17.15
CA ASN A 10 -12.12 -10.97 17.08
C ASN A 10 -11.10 -10.69 18.18
N ALA A 11 -11.16 -9.52 18.82
CA ALA A 11 -10.24 -9.14 19.88
C ALA A 11 -10.44 -10.03 21.12
N SER A 12 -9.39 -10.78 21.45
CA SER A 12 -9.20 -11.42 22.76
C SER A 12 -8.55 -10.48 23.77
N VAL A 13 -7.87 -9.44 23.29
CA VAL A 13 -7.12 -8.46 24.09
C VAL A 13 -7.59 -7.04 23.76
N ILE A 14 -7.79 -6.21 24.78
CA ILE A 14 -8.05 -4.78 24.65
C ILE A 14 -6.81 -4.01 25.11
N PHE A 15 -6.36 -3.05 24.30
CA PHE A 15 -5.22 -2.20 24.61
C PHE A 15 -5.66 -0.87 25.20
N ILE A 16 -5.01 -0.44 26.27
CA ILE A 16 -5.20 0.86 26.88
C ILE A 16 -3.87 1.62 26.80
N LEU A 17 -3.83 2.71 26.02
CA LEU A 17 -2.70 3.62 26.00
C LEU A 17 -2.86 4.64 27.12
N ALA A 18 -1.97 4.60 28.11
CA ALA A 18 -1.97 5.48 29.27
C ALA A 18 -0.91 6.57 29.11
N PHE A 19 -1.31 7.85 29.17
CA PHE A 19 -0.43 9.00 28.97
C PHE A 19 -0.25 9.75 30.28
N GLN A 20 1.00 10.03 30.66
CA GLN A 20 1.31 10.78 31.88
C GLN A 20 0.84 12.25 31.74
N SER A 21 0.13 12.77 32.75
CA SER A 21 -0.36 14.15 32.74
C SER A 21 0.74 15.16 33.08
N VAL A 22 0.73 16.32 32.42
CA VAL A 22 1.68 17.43 32.63
C VAL A 22 1.49 18.11 33.99
N LEU A 23 0.33 17.94 34.64
CA LEU A 23 -0.12 18.80 35.73
C LEU A 23 -0.23 18.08 37.09
N ASN A 24 -0.04 16.76 37.18
CA ASN A 24 -0.11 15.99 38.44
C ASN A 24 0.56 14.62 38.25
N ASP A 25 1.45 14.23 39.18
CA ASP A 25 2.24 12.99 39.12
C ASP A 25 1.39 11.70 39.16
N ASP A 26 0.13 11.77 39.63
CA ASP A 26 -0.75 10.59 39.79
C ASP A 26 -2.02 10.60 38.91
N SER A 27 -2.00 11.29 37.76
CA SER A 27 -3.16 11.26 36.84
C SER A 27 -2.76 10.89 35.42
N TYR A 28 -3.46 9.90 34.87
CA TYR A 28 -3.28 9.43 33.50
C TYR A 28 -4.46 9.84 32.62
N ASP A 29 -4.16 10.25 31.40
CA ASP A 29 -5.13 10.32 30.31
C ASP A 29 -5.10 8.98 29.55
N TYR A 30 -6.24 8.50 29.06
CA TYR A 30 -6.31 7.19 28.40
C TYR A 30 -6.88 7.26 26.99
N VAL A 31 -6.47 6.30 26.15
CA VAL A 31 -7.06 5.96 24.85
C VAL A 31 -7.24 4.44 24.79
N ILE A 32 -8.45 3.98 24.50
CA ILE A 32 -8.75 2.55 24.37
C ILE A 32 -8.66 2.17 22.89
N CYS A 33 -7.86 1.16 22.59
CA CYS A 33 -7.61 0.63 21.25
C CYS A 33 -7.96 -0.86 21.22
N TYR A 34 -8.74 -1.28 20.23
CA TYR A 34 -8.98 -2.72 19.94
C TYR A 34 -7.97 -3.28 18.93
N SER A 35 -7.23 -2.38 18.29
CA SER A 35 -6.21 -2.61 17.29
C SER A 35 -5.34 -1.35 17.20
N PHE A 36 -4.06 -1.50 16.86
CA PHE A 36 -3.20 -0.35 16.57
C PHE A 36 -3.27 0.08 15.10
N LYS A 37 -4.01 -0.66 14.25
CA LYS A 37 -4.26 -0.30 12.86
C LYS A 37 -5.02 1.03 12.79
N GLY A 38 -4.36 2.06 12.25
CA GLY A 38 -4.85 3.43 12.24
C GLY A 38 -4.07 4.39 13.15
N THR A 39 -3.13 3.87 13.94
CA THR A 39 -2.08 4.69 14.55
C THR A 39 -0.89 4.77 13.60
N ASN A 40 -0.19 5.91 13.52
CA ASN A 40 1.09 6.00 12.81
C ASN A 40 2.24 5.34 13.59
N MET A 41 1.96 4.36 14.47
CA MET A 41 2.90 3.61 15.31
C MET A 41 2.51 2.12 15.41
N ALA A 42 1.69 1.61 14.49
CA ALA A 42 1.08 0.30 14.60
C ALA A 42 2.13 -0.81 14.67
N LYS A 43 3.12 -0.78 13.77
CA LYS A 43 4.18 -1.80 13.71
C LYS A 43 5.00 -1.85 14.99
N PHE A 44 5.29 -0.69 15.59
CA PHE A 44 6.04 -0.60 16.83
C PHE A 44 5.24 -1.16 18.02
N LEU A 45 3.98 -0.73 18.17
CA LEU A 45 3.13 -1.15 19.28
C LEU A 45 2.82 -2.65 19.22
N ASP A 46 2.58 -3.20 18.02
CA ASP A 46 2.43 -4.65 17.81
C ASP A 46 3.70 -5.41 18.24
N ALA A 47 4.88 -4.98 17.78
CA ALA A 47 6.14 -5.64 18.12
C ALA A 47 6.48 -5.55 19.62
N LEU A 48 6.11 -4.44 20.27
CA LEU A 48 6.29 -4.23 21.70
C LEU A 48 5.40 -5.19 22.51
N VAL A 49 4.10 -5.28 22.15
CA VAL A 49 3.13 -6.17 22.81
C VAL A 49 3.48 -7.65 22.64
N GLU A 50 3.97 -8.03 21.47
CA GLU A 50 4.40 -9.40 21.17
C GLU A 50 5.75 -9.77 21.83
N GLY A 51 6.42 -8.83 22.51
CA GLY A 51 7.73 -9.04 23.11
C GLY A 51 8.86 -9.22 22.11
N LYS A 52 8.61 -8.99 20.81
CA LYS A 52 9.63 -9.03 19.74
C LYS A 52 10.61 -7.88 19.84
N MET A 53 10.16 -6.76 20.41
CA MET A 53 10.97 -5.58 20.66
C MET A 53 10.90 -5.20 22.13
N LYS A 54 12.05 -4.91 22.74
CA LYS A 54 12.11 -4.32 24.08
C LYS A 54 12.44 -2.84 23.93
N ASN A 55 11.72 -1.98 24.67
CA ASN A 55 12.00 -0.55 24.73
C ASN A 55 11.95 -0.11 26.19
N THR A 56 12.96 0.60 26.66
CA THR A 56 13.06 1.04 28.07
C THR A 56 12.10 2.18 28.42
N PHE A 57 11.52 2.84 27.42
CA PHE A 57 10.63 3.99 27.62
C PHE A 57 9.15 3.62 27.65
N TYR A 58 8.80 2.40 27.26
CA TYR A 58 7.42 1.92 27.22
C TYR A 58 7.30 0.69 28.11
N SER A 59 6.38 0.74 29.05
CA SER A 59 6.03 -0.37 29.94
C SER A 59 4.71 -0.98 29.48
N ILE A 60 4.63 -2.30 29.57
CA ILE A 60 3.40 -3.05 29.30
C ILE A 60 3.01 -3.79 30.57
N TYR A 61 1.74 -3.66 30.96
CA TYR A 61 1.15 -4.38 32.08
C TYR A 61 0.03 -5.27 31.56
N ASP A 62 0.14 -6.57 31.84
CA ASP A 62 -0.91 -7.54 31.59
C ASP A 62 -1.86 -7.56 32.78
N LEU A 63 -3.10 -7.12 32.60
CA LEU A 63 -4.18 -7.36 33.55
C LEU A 63 -4.79 -8.73 33.25
N THR A 64 -4.33 -9.73 33.99
CA THR A 64 -5.04 -10.99 34.14
C THR A 64 -6.14 -10.82 35.16
N GLU A 65 -7.29 -11.45 34.93
CA GLU A 65 -8.44 -11.43 35.83
C GLU A 65 -7.96 -11.65 37.28
N ALA A 66 -8.14 -10.62 38.12
CA ALA A 66 -7.93 -10.77 39.54
C ALA A 66 -8.84 -11.91 40.00
N SER A 67 -8.22 -13.02 40.39
CA SER A 67 -8.85 -14.13 41.07
C SER A 67 -9.67 -13.57 42.23
N SER A 68 -10.98 -13.51 42.06
CA SER A 68 -11.92 -13.30 43.15
C SER A 68 -11.84 -14.52 44.05
N GLU A 69 -10.88 -14.51 44.98
CA GLU A 69 -10.95 -15.32 46.19
C GLU A 69 -12.17 -14.85 46.97
N SER A 70 -13.22 -15.67 46.87
CA SER A 70 -14.40 -15.61 47.72
C SER A 70 -13.99 -15.94 49.15
N ASN A 71 -13.76 -14.92 49.97
CA ASN A 71 -13.94 -15.06 51.41
C ASN A 71 -15.37 -14.64 51.76
N THR A 72 -16.17 -15.67 51.97
CA THR A 72 -17.46 -15.66 52.63
C THR A 72 -17.38 -14.98 54.00
N SER A 73 -18.18 -13.94 54.20
CA SER A 73 -18.90 -13.75 55.46
C SER A 73 -20.17 -12.94 55.18
N GLU A 74 -21.30 -13.53 55.54
CA GLU A 74 -22.64 -12.97 55.49
C GLU A 74 -22.76 -11.70 56.37
N ASP A 75 -23.80 -10.92 56.05
CA ASP A 75 -24.34 -9.78 56.81
C ASP A 75 -23.49 -8.51 56.95
N ALA A 76 -23.60 -7.66 55.93
CA ALA A 76 -23.81 -6.23 56.14
C ALA A 76 -24.60 -5.63 54.97
N GLN A 77 -25.79 -5.09 55.25
CA GLN A 77 -26.51 -4.21 54.34
C GLN A 77 -25.64 -2.98 54.02
N ILE A 78 -24.92 -3.02 52.89
CA ILE A 78 -24.27 -1.82 52.35
C ILE A 78 -25.29 -1.13 51.44
N PRO A 79 -25.66 0.13 51.71
CA PRO A 79 -26.65 0.83 50.92
C PRO A 79 -26.14 1.04 49.50
N HIS A 80 -26.94 0.65 48.51
CA HIS A 80 -26.74 0.98 47.11
C HIS A 80 -26.71 2.50 46.92
N LYS A 81 -25.52 3.09 47.06
CA LYS A 81 -25.26 4.48 46.71
C LYS A 81 -25.34 4.56 45.18
N ARG A 82 -26.43 5.14 44.68
CA ARG A 82 -26.62 5.53 43.28
C ARG A 82 -25.39 6.30 42.80
N ILE A 83 -24.52 5.66 42.04
CA ILE A 83 -23.54 6.38 41.22
C ILE A 83 -24.33 6.94 40.04
N LYS A 84 -24.74 8.21 40.17
CA LYS A 84 -25.14 9.01 39.01
C LYS A 84 -23.93 9.06 38.08
N VAL A 85 -24.00 8.32 36.97
CA VAL A 85 -23.13 8.55 35.83
C VAL A 85 -23.64 9.84 35.19
N GLU A 86 -23.06 10.96 35.58
CA GLU A 86 -23.17 12.20 34.82
C GLU A 86 -22.40 12.01 33.52
N ILE A 87 -23.16 11.72 32.47
CA ILE A 87 -22.70 11.80 31.08
C ILE A 87 -22.48 13.28 30.79
N SER A 88 -21.25 13.73 30.99
CA SER A 88 -20.76 14.99 30.47
C SER A 88 -19.44 14.72 29.74
N ASN A 89 -19.15 15.53 28.73
CA ASN A 89 -17.88 15.56 27.97
C ASN A 89 -16.67 15.96 28.84
N ALA A 90 -16.62 15.52 30.09
CA ALA A 90 -15.57 15.81 31.04
C ALA A 90 -14.47 14.75 30.94
N LYS A 91 -13.25 15.24 30.74
CA LYS A 91 -11.98 14.54 30.95
C LYS A 91 -12.07 13.58 32.14
N THR A 92 -12.30 12.30 31.92
CA THR A 92 -12.24 11.28 32.97
C THR A 92 -10.77 11.01 33.27
N ARG A 93 -10.21 11.83 34.15
CA ARG A 93 -8.92 11.57 34.78
C ARG A 93 -9.13 10.45 35.80
N PHE A 94 -8.58 9.28 35.53
CA PHE A 94 -8.56 8.21 36.54
C PHE A 94 -7.28 8.35 37.36
N LYS A 95 -7.43 8.28 38.69
CA LYS A 95 -6.28 8.29 39.62
C LYS A 95 -5.48 6.98 39.56
N ASN A 96 -6.16 5.85 39.27
CA ASN A 96 -5.55 4.53 39.16
C ASN A 96 -6.01 3.82 37.87
N HIS A 97 -5.22 2.88 37.35
CA HIS A 97 -5.56 2.05 36.18
C HIS A 97 -6.88 1.28 36.32
N GLU A 98 -7.29 0.96 37.56
CA GLU A 98 -8.51 0.22 37.90
C GLU A 98 -9.81 0.92 37.45
N GLY A 99 -9.80 2.25 37.35
CA GLY A 99 -10.96 3.03 36.92
C GLY A 99 -11.29 2.86 35.43
N ALA A 100 -10.25 2.64 34.60
CA ALA A 100 -10.40 2.40 33.17
C ALA A 100 -10.83 0.95 32.84
N THR A 101 -10.52 0.00 33.73
CA THR A 101 -10.86 -1.42 33.55
C THR A 101 -12.29 -1.76 33.97
N ALA A 102 -12.91 -0.97 34.85
CA ALA A 102 -14.28 -1.19 35.32
C ALA A 102 -15.37 -1.06 34.21
N SER A 103 -15.04 -0.42 33.08
CA SER A 103 -15.93 -0.25 31.92
C SER A 103 -15.72 -1.29 30.80
N ILE A 104 -14.79 -2.23 30.98
CA ILE A 104 -14.40 -3.21 29.96
C ILE A 104 -15.09 -4.57 30.24
N SER A 105 -15.58 -5.23 29.18
CA SER A 105 -16.32 -6.49 29.25
C SER A 105 -15.54 -7.56 30.04
N ARG A 106 -16.20 -8.23 30.99
CA ARG A 106 -15.61 -9.19 31.96
C ARG A 106 -14.86 -10.41 31.37
N ASN A 107 -14.76 -10.56 30.05
CA ASN A 107 -14.23 -11.76 29.39
C ASN A 107 -13.08 -11.50 28.40
N LYS A 108 -12.50 -10.29 28.36
CA LYS A 108 -11.38 -9.94 27.46
C LYS A 108 -10.15 -9.60 28.29
N ALA A 109 -8.99 -10.12 27.90
CA ALA A 109 -7.73 -9.75 28.54
C ALA A 109 -7.43 -8.28 28.25
N CYS A 110 -6.79 -7.58 29.19
CA CYS A 110 -6.46 -6.18 29.03
C CYS A 110 -4.94 -5.99 29.12
N LYS A 111 -4.39 -5.21 28.20
CA LYS A 111 -2.99 -4.77 28.23
C LYS A 111 -2.92 -3.26 28.29
N ILE A 112 -2.22 -2.74 29.29
CA ILE A 112 -1.97 -1.31 29.44
C ILE A 112 -0.57 -1.01 28.92
N ILE A 113 -0.45 -0.01 28.05
CA ILE A 113 0.83 0.49 27.54
C ILE A 113 1.00 1.91 28.05
N GLU A 114 2.02 2.15 28.89
CA GLU A 114 2.33 3.51 29.32
C GLU A 114 3.15 4.22 28.23
N MET A 115 2.67 5.40 27.88
CA MET A 115 3.23 6.26 26.87
C MET A 115 4.03 7.36 27.58
N PRO A 116 5.34 7.51 27.30
CA PRO A 116 6.24 8.43 28.03
C PRO A 116 6.07 9.90 27.61
N PHE A 117 4.92 10.25 27.05
CA PHE A 117 4.58 11.57 26.54
C PHE A 117 3.08 11.84 26.68
N THR A 118 2.69 13.07 26.43
CA THR A 118 1.31 13.53 26.67
C THR A 118 0.35 13.05 25.58
N LYS A 119 -0.93 12.89 25.95
CA LYS A 119 -2.00 12.61 24.99
C LYS A 119 -2.12 13.70 23.92
N SER A 120 -1.82 14.96 24.26
CA SER A 120 -1.78 16.06 23.30
C SER A 120 -0.74 15.84 22.21
N LEU A 121 0.50 15.46 22.60
CA LEU A 121 1.57 15.16 21.66
C LEU A 121 1.25 13.91 20.84
N TYR A 122 0.62 12.89 21.44
CA TYR A 122 0.14 11.71 20.71
C TYR A 122 -0.84 12.09 19.60
N THR A 123 -1.84 12.91 19.91
CA THR A 123 -2.82 13.37 18.91
C THR A 123 -2.15 14.19 17.80
N LYS A 124 -1.22 15.09 18.14
CA LYS A 124 -0.49 15.92 17.17
C LYS A 124 0.50 15.14 16.30
N ALA A 125 1.26 14.20 16.87
CA ALA A 125 2.40 13.57 16.20
C ALA A 125 2.10 12.16 15.65
N VAL A 126 1.09 11.47 16.18
CA VAL A 126 0.83 10.05 15.88
C VAL A 126 -0.54 9.81 15.23
N ILE A 127 -1.56 10.60 15.56
CA ILE A 127 -2.93 10.42 15.02
C ILE A 127 -3.20 11.32 13.80
N GLN A 128 -2.54 12.47 13.69
CA GLN A 128 -2.92 13.50 12.72
C GLN A 128 -2.79 13.03 11.26
N GLU A 129 -3.87 13.20 10.48
CA GLU A 129 -3.94 12.80 9.07
C GLU A 129 -3.10 13.72 8.17
N LYS A 130 -2.66 13.17 7.02
CA LYS A 130 -1.80 13.83 6.02
C LYS A 130 -2.29 15.19 5.50
N ASN A 131 -3.57 15.52 5.71
CA ASN A 131 -4.23 16.72 5.16
C ASN A 131 -4.49 17.83 6.20
N ALA A 132 -4.00 17.71 7.44
CA ALA A 132 -4.13 18.78 8.42
C ALA A 132 -3.06 19.87 8.21
N ASN A 133 -3.41 21.12 8.54
CA ASN A 133 -2.48 22.26 8.54
C ASN A 133 -1.17 21.90 9.27
N LEU A 134 -0.04 22.37 8.73
CA LEU A 134 1.28 22.15 9.33
C LEU A 134 1.28 22.64 10.77
N CYS A 135 1.56 21.75 11.72
CA CYS A 135 1.65 22.09 13.13
C CYS A 135 3.05 22.58 13.47
N GLU A 136 3.14 23.64 14.27
CA GLU A 136 4.36 24.04 14.95
C GLU A 136 4.53 23.24 16.24
N PHE A 137 5.74 22.74 16.46
CA PHE A 137 6.13 22.07 17.69
C PHE A 137 6.96 23.00 18.57
N THR A 138 6.70 22.96 19.87
CA THR A 138 7.56 23.59 20.87
C THR A 138 8.88 22.83 21.02
N TYR A 139 9.90 23.48 21.57
CA TYR A 139 11.19 22.85 21.89
C TYR A 139 11.05 21.51 22.65
N LEU A 140 10.19 21.49 23.68
CA LEU A 140 9.94 20.30 24.50
C LEU A 140 9.24 19.19 23.72
N GLU A 141 8.31 19.54 22.83
CA GLU A 141 7.65 18.56 21.96
C GLU A 141 8.64 17.95 20.97
N ILE A 142 9.53 18.74 20.36
CA ILE A 142 10.58 18.25 19.45
C ILE A 142 11.51 17.29 20.18
N TYR A 143 11.95 17.64 21.39
CA TYR A 143 12.76 16.75 22.22
C TYR A 143 12.05 15.41 22.49
N CYS A 144 10.79 15.44 22.92
CA CYS A 144 9.99 14.24 23.16
C CYS A 144 9.77 13.42 21.88
N ILE A 145 9.61 14.09 20.72
CA ILE A 145 9.50 13.41 19.44
C ILE A 145 10.78 12.64 19.14
N PHE A 146 11.95 13.28 19.15
CA PHE A 146 13.21 12.60 18.85
C PHE A 146 13.54 11.50 19.84
N LYS A 147 13.18 11.68 21.12
CA LYS A 147 13.46 10.70 22.19
C LYS A 147 12.53 9.49 22.17
N TYR A 148 11.23 9.69 21.99
CA TYR A 148 10.24 8.63 22.20
C TYR A 148 9.50 8.21 20.92
N ILE A 149 9.24 9.13 19.99
CA ILE A 149 8.25 8.92 18.91
C ILE A 149 8.93 8.65 17.56
N PHE A 150 9.92 9.45 17.17
CA PHE A 150 10.35 9.61 15.78
C PHE A 150 10.82 8.30 15.13
N LEU A 151 11.58 7.48 15.86
CA LEU A 151 12.07 6.19 15.35
C LEU A 151 10.96 5.13 15.21
N ASN A 152 9.88 5.28 15.98
CA ASN A 152 8.81 4.31 16.14
C ASN A 152 7.59 4.60 15.24
N LEU A 153 7.63 5.67 14.44
CA LEU A 153 6.55 6.02 13.51
C LEU A 153 6.57 5.15 12.24
N ASP A 154 5.41 4.86 11.67
CA ASP A 154 5.29 4.13 10.40
C ASP A 154 5.64 5.03 9.19
N ASP A 155 5.07 6.24 9.12
CA ASP A 155 5.38 7.31 8.16
C ASP A 155 5.93 8.55 8.89
N LYS A 156 7.05 9.07 8.40
CA LYS A 156 7.82 10.14 9.06
C LYS A 156 7.88 11.43 8.22
N ILE A 157 7.28 11.48 7.04
CA ILE A 157 7.46 12.61 6.10
C ILE A 157 6.83 13.88 6.65
N TRP A 158 5.55 13.82 7.03
CA TRP A 158 4.80 14.99 7.53
C TRP A 158 5.43 15.57 8.81
N ILE A 159 5.75 14.72 9.79
CA ILE A 159 6.37 15.19 11.03
C ILE A 159 7.75 15.80 10.78
N SER A 160 8.50 15.28 9.80
CA SER A 160 9.80 15.85 9.43
C SER A 160 9.64 17.26 8.84
N GLN A 161 8.60 17.49 8.03
CA GLN A 161 8.29 18.81 7.49
C GLN A 161 7.90 19.81 8.58
N SER A 162 7.05 19.41 9.53
CA SER A 162 6.69 20.25 10.68
C SER A 162 7.89 20.58 11.57
N ILE A 163 8.77 19.61 11.83
CA ILE A 163 10.02 19.87 12.57
C ILE A 163 10.89 20.86 11.79
N CYS A 164 11.04 20.74 10.46
CA CYS A 164 11.80 21.70 9.67
C CYS A 164 11.27 23.14 9.78
N LEU A 165 9.95 23.34 9.83
CA LEU A 165 9.37 24.67 10.06
C LEU A 165 9.70 25.21 11.45
N SER A 166 9.59 24.38 12.49
CA SER A 166 9.99 24.80 13.83
C SER A 166 11.48 25.13 13.92
N LEU A 167 12.35 24.37 13.24
CA LEU A 167 13.79 24.63 13.17
C LEU A 167 14.14 25.89 12.35
N GLN A 168 13.30 26.30 11.42
CA GLN A 168 13.46 27.55 10.68
C GLN A 168 13.28 28.77 11.58
N ASN A 169 12.44 28.67 12.60
CA ASN A 169 12.28 29.71 13.62
C ASN A 169 13.49 29.70 14.59
N ASP A 170 13.86 28.53 15.10
CA ASP A 170 14.95 28.33 16.06
C ASP A 170 15.83 27.10 15.72
N PRO A 171 16.98 27.29 15.06
CA PRO A 171 17.87 26.18 14.69
C PRO A 171 18.69 25.64 15.87
N GLU A 172 18.82 26.37 16.99
CA GLU A 172 19.56 25.91 18.18
C GLU A 172 18.94 24.65 18.79
N ILE A 173 17.65 24.43 18.56
CA ILE A 173 16.93 23.21 18.93
C ILE A 173 17.60 21.97 18.34
N PHE A 174 17.99 22.00 17.07
CA PHE A 174 18.64 20.87 16.43
C PHE A 174 20.05 20.65 17.00
N PHE A 175 20.79 21.72 17.23
CA PHE A 175 22.17 21.64 17.71
C PHE A 175 22.24 21.19 19.17
N SER A 176 21.28 21.57 20.01
CA SER A 176 21.20 21.13 21.42
C SER A 176 20.90 19.63 21.56
N LEU A 177 20.24 19.02 20.57
CA LEU A 177 19.96 17.59 20.52
C LEU A 177 21.14 16.74 20.06
N SER A 178 22.14 17.35 19.40
CA SER A 178 23.32 16.64 18.87
C SER A 178 24.47 16.61 19.88
N GLU A 179 25.22 15.49 19.96
CA GLU A 179 26.39 15.37 20.85
C GLU A 179 27.47 16.47 20.62
N TYR A 180 27.48 17.08 19.44
CA TYR A 180 28.51 18.02 19.00
C TYR A 180 28.61 19.28 19.88
N GLN A 181 27.49 19.84 20.36
CA GLN A 181 27.53 20.99 21.27
C GLN A 181 27.72 20.60 22.75
N ARG A 182 27.50 19.34 23.13
CA ARG A 182 27.75 18.85 24.49
C ARG A 182 29.24 18.99 24.86
N LYS A 183 30.15 18.88 23.89
CA LYS A 183 31.60 19.11 24.08
C LYS A 183 32.03 20.58 24.07
N ILE A 184 31.25 21.47 23.43
CA ILE A 184 31.61 22.90 23.29
C ILE A 184 31.00 23.76 24.41
N ARG A 185 29.76 23.48 24.84
CA ARG A 185 29.07 24.25 25.90
C ARG A 185 29.62 23.99 27.31
N VAL A 186 30.34 22.88 27.53
CA VAL A 186 31.10 22.64 28.78
C VAL A 186 32.21 23.70 28.98
N VAL A 187 32.60 24.43 27.94
CA VAL A 187 33.67 25.45 28.00
C VAL A 187 33.14 26.89 28.16
N LYS A 188 31.85 27.14 27.94
CA LYS A 188 31.24 28.48 28.11
C LYS A 188 30.01 28.38 29.00
N GLY A 189 30.24 28.40 30.32
CA GLY A 189 29.18 28.47 31.31
C GLY A 189 28.39 29.77 31.17
N ASN A 190 27.05 29.65 31.03
CA ASN A 190 26.05 30.55 31.64
C ASN A 190 24.58 30.31 31.26
N ASP A 191 24.20 29.23 30.55
CA ASP A 191 22.77 28.95 30.30
C ASP A 191 22.15 27.94 31.28
N HIS A 192 21.71 28.45 32.43
CA HIS A 192 21.08 27.65 33.50
C HIS A 192 19.72 27.03 33.11
N PHE A 193 19.03 27.51 32.07
CA PHE A 193 17.72 26.98 31.65
C PHE A 193 17.81 25.72 30.76
N LEU A 194 18.86 25.59 29.93
CA LEU A 194 19.03 24.42 29.06
C LEU A 194 19.52 23.19 29.83
N HIS A 195 20.27 23.38 30.93
CA HIS A 195 20.86 22.27 31.69
C HIS A 195 19.84 21.35 32.39
N LYS A 196 18.59 21.80 32.62
CA LYS A 196 17.60 21.01 33.37
C LYS A 196 16.89 19.94 32.55
N PHE A 197 16.94 20.03 31.21
CA PHE A 197 16.28 19.08 30.30
C PHE A 197 17.23 18.15 29.55
N ILE A 198 18.55 18.42 29.58
CA ILE A 198 19.57 17.65 28.85
C ILE A 198 20.07 16.49 29.74
N GLY A 199 19.21 15.51 30.01
CA GLY A 199 19.65 14.19 30.49
C GLY A 199 20.56 13.50 29.46
N ASN A 200 21.41 12.56 29.89
CA ASN A 200 22.30 11.72 29.05
C ASN A 200 21.53 10.80 28.07
N PHE A 201 20.68 11.36 27.21
CA PHE A 201 19.98 10.62 26.18
C PHE A 201 20.62 10.89 24.82
N ASP A 202 20.86 9.80 24.10
CA ASP A 202 21.40 9.80 22.75
C ASP A 202 20.24 9.90 21.75
N CYS A 203 20.15 11.05 21.08
CA CYS A 203 19.20 11.31 20.00
C CYS A 203 19.80 11.07 18.61
N ASP A 204 21.06 10.63 18.50
CA ASP A 204 21.82 10.63 17.26
C ASP A 204 21.19 9.72 16.20
N ALA A 205 20.67 8.55 16.60
CA ALA A 205 19.98 7.64 15.69
C ALA A 205 18.73 8.30 15.07
N ALA A 206 17.94 9.01 15.88
CA ALA A 206 16.73 9.70 15.46
C ALA A 206 17.06 10.91 14.57
N LEU A 207 18.07 11.71 14.94
CA LEU A 207 18.57 12.84 14.14
C LEU A 207 19.14 12.39 12.78
N LYS A 208 19.90 11.29 12.76
CA LYS A 208 20.42 10.68 11.51
C LYS A 208 19.28 10.25 10.60
N ARG A 209 18.26 9.57 11.15
CA ARG A 209 17.09 9.13 10.38
C ARG A 209 16.26 10.30 9.87
N PHE A 210 16.05 11.32 10.69
CA PHE A 210 15.37 12.56 10.30
C PHE A 210 16.07 13.22 9.12
N ARG A 211 17.39 13.38 9.20
CA ARG A 211 18.16 13.98 8.10
C ARG A 211 18.11 13.14 6.82
N GLN A 212 18.08 11.81 6.92
CA GLN A 212 17.87 10.95 5.75
C GLN A 212 16.53 11.26 5.07
N ILE A 213 15.45 11.35 5.85
CA ILE A 213 14.09 11.64 5.35
C ILE A 213 14.01 13.04 4.74
N VAL A 214 14.56 14.05 5.40
CA VAL A 214 14.63 15.42 4.87
C VAL A 214 15.32 15.43 3.50
N ASN A 215 16.42 14.69 3.36
CA ASN A 215 17.16 14.63 2.10
C ASN A 215 16.52 13.75 1.02
N SER A 216 15.66 12.78 1.37
CA SER A 216 14.98 11.94 0.39
C SER A 216 13.62 12.48 -0.04
N SER A 217 12.97 13.30 0.80
CA SER A 217 11.52 13.52 0.71
C SER A 217 11.06 14.97 0.82
N LEU A 218 11.93 15.93 1.19
CA LEU A 218 11.57 17.34 1.36
C LEU A 218 12.30 18.26 0.38
N TYR A 219 11.61 19.35 0.01
CA TYR A 219 12.14 20.39 -0.89
C TYR A 219 11.73 21.78 -0.39
N VAL A 220 12.68 22.72 -0.35
CA VAL A 220 12.42 24.09 0.15
C VAL A 220 12.72 25.12 -0.93
N ARG A 221 11.79 26.04 -1.14
CA ARG A 221 11.97 27.21 -2.03
C ARG A 221 12.47 28.39 -1.21
N LEU A 222 13.62 28.94 -1.58
CA LEU A 222 14.08 30.21 -1.02
C LEU A 222 13.48 31.34 -1.85
N THR A 223 12.79 32.28 -1.21
CA THR A 223 12.04 33.33 -1.90
C THR A 223 12.52 34.75 -1.60
N VAL A 224 12.41 35.64 -2.58
CA VAL A 224 12.52 37.10 -2.43
C VAL A 224 11.27 37.68 -3.06
N GLU A 225 10.47 38.43 -2.28
CA GLU A 225 9.19 38.99 -2.77
C GLU A 225 8.29 37.91 -3.43
N ASP A 226 8.20 36.74 -2.79
CA ASP A 226 7.47 35.55 -3.24
C ASP A 226 8.00 34.84 -4.51
N GLU A 227 9.03 35.37 -5.17
CA GLU A 227 9.69 34.69 -6.28
C GLU A 227 10.75 33.69 -5.79
N SER A 228 10.73 32.48 -6.35
CA SER A 228 11.70 31.42 -5.99
C SER A 228 13.03 31.65 -6.70
N ILE A 229 14.05 32.03 -5.94
CA ILE A 229 15.40 32.37 -6.42
C ILE A 229 16.41 31.23 -6.29
N ALA A 230 16.17 30.32 -5.34
CA ALA A 230 17.05 29.21 -5.04
C ALA A 230 16.26 28.08 -4.36
N TYR A 231 16.84 26.89 -4.34
CA TYR A 231 16.17 25.70 -3.82
C TYR A 231 17.09 24.85 -2.95
N LEU A 232 16.53 24.30 -1.87
CA LEU A 232 17.20 23.33 -0.99
C LEU A 232 16.65 21.93 -1.24
N SER A 233 17.55 20.96 -1.43
CA SER A 233 17.19 19.56 -1.67
C SER A 233 18.25 18.60 -1.15
N GLY A 234 17.87 17.35 -0.88
CA GLY A 234 18.84 16.28 -0.67
C GLY A 234 19.27 15.54 -1.93
N THR A 235 18.60 15.79 -3.07
CA THR A 235 18.91 15.22 -4.38
C THR A 235 19.14 16.34 -5.41
N LYS A 236 19.94 16.05 -6.46
CA LYS A 236 20.22 17.00 -7.54
C LYS A 236 19.01 17.29 -8.44
N ILE A 237 18.03 16.39 -8.47
CA ILE A 237 16.90 16.44 -9.39
C ILE A 237 15.66 16.89 -8.62
N VAL A 238 15.04 17.97 -9.08
CA VAL A 238 13.74 18.42 -8.58
C VAL A 238 12.67 17.51 -9.15
N THR A 239 12.15 16.58 -8.34
CA THR A 239 11.00 15.75 -8.71
C THR A 239 9.70 16.41 -8.27
N ASN A 240 8.69 16.45 -9.14
CA ASN A 240 7.40 17.12 -8.90
C ASN A 240 6.56 16.54 -7.74
N ASN A 241 6.99 15.44 -7.13
CA ASN A 241 6.22 14.71 -6.10
C ASN A 241 6.73 14.95 -4.66
N LEU A 242 7.64 15.90 -4.43
CA LEU A 242 8.15 16.20 -3.09
C LEU A 242 7.28 17.23 -2.38
N ASN A 243 7.14 17.10 -1.06
CA ASN A 243 6.46 18.10 -0.25
C ASN A 243 7.28 19.40 -0.26
N THR A 244 6.66 20.48 -0.75
CA THR A 244 7.32 21.79 -0.89
C THR A 244 6.80 22.80 0.11
N PHE A 245 7.70 23.57 0.72
CA PHE A 245 7.37 24.81 1.44
C PHE A 245 8.37 25.92 1.10
N SER A 246 8.00 27.16 1.37
CA SER A 246 8.79 28.35 1.03
C SER A 246 9.33 29.04 2.28
N VAL A 247 10.54 29.59 2.17
CA VAL A 247 11.23 30.33 3.23
C VAL A 247 11.86 31.59 2.62
N PRO A 248 11.73 32.78 3.25
CA PRO A 248 12.41 33.97 2.77
C PRO A 248 13.93 33.77 2.74
N PHE A 249 14.56 34.12 1.62
CA PHE A 249 15.99 33.85 1.36
C PHE A 249 16.89 34.38 2.48
N LYS A 250 16.76 35.66 2.84
CA LYS A 250 17.60 36.33 3.85
C LYS A 250 17.39 35.79 5.28
N GLU A 251 16.27 35.13 5.54
CA GLU A 251 15.91 34.63 6.86
C GLU A 251 16.16 33.13 6.99
N SER A 252 16.63 32.45 5.95
CA SER A 252 16.81 31.00 5.95
C SER A 252 17.81 30.55 7.01
N LYS A 253 17.40 29.61 7.86
CA LYS A 253 18.23 29.04 8.94
C LYS A 253 18.38 27.52 8.85
N ILE A 254 17.66 26.86 7.94
CA ILE A 254 17.61 25.39 7.83
C ILE A 254 18.55 24.79 6.76
N CYS A 255 19.35 25.62 6.09
CA CYS A 255 20.24 25.17 5.00
C CYS A 255 21.16 24.02 5.42
N PHE A 256 21.55 23.94 6.69
CA PHE A 256 22.43 22.89 7.23
C PHE A 256 21.85 21.46 7.14
N LEU A 257 20.54 21.30 7.00
CA LEU A 257 19.88 20.00 6.91
C LEU A 257 20.04 19.34 5.53
N PHE A 258 20.22 20.14 4.48
CA PHE A 258 20.18 19.73 3.09
C PHE A 258 21.58 19.46 2.51
N LYS A 259 21.62 18.66 1.43
CA LYS A 259 22.86 18.33 0.71
C LYS A 259 23.13 19.24 -0.48
N TYR A 260 22.10 19.87 -1.05
CA TYR A 260 22.20 20.68 -2.26
C TYR A 260 21.50 22.03 -2.11
N ILE A 261 22.16 23.08 -2.62
CA ILE A 261 21.54 24.36 -2.98
C ILE A 261 21.58 24.48 -4.50
N ILE A 262 20.46 24.83 -5.12
CA ILE A 262 20.36 25.06 -6.56
C ILE A 262 20.01 26.53 -6.78
N VAL A 263 20.82 27.26 -7.57
CA VAL A 263 20.69 28.71 -7.76
C VAL A 263 21.20 29.14 -9.14
N GLU A 264 20.67 30.25 -9.67
CA GLU A 264 21.18 30.85 -10.89
C GLU A 264 22.49 31.64 -10.69
N PHE A 265 23.38 31.60 -11.67
CA PHE A 265 24.72 32.19 -11.58
C PHE A 265 24.72 33.69 -11.26
N GLN A 266 23.88 34.48 -11.94
CA GLN A 266 23.84 35.92 -11.73
C GLN A 266 23.40 36.25 -10.29
N PHE A 267 22.36 35.58 -9.80
CA PHE A 267 21.87 35.77 -8.45
C PHE A 267 22.91 35.34 -7.40
N PHE A 268 23.56 34.19 -7.63
CA PHE A 268 24.60 33.65 -6.75
C PHE A 268 25.79 34.60 -6.61
N VAL A 269 26.28 35.16 -7.71
CA VAL A 269 27.41 36.10 -7.69
C VAL A 269 27.03 37.42 -7.00
N LEU A 270 25.83 37.96 -7.26
CA LEU A 270 25.38 39.21 -6.66
C LEU A 270 25.10 39.10 -5.15
N ASN A 271 24.75 37.90 -4.66
CA ASN A 271 24.38 37.67 -3.27
C ASN A 271 25.35 36.73 -2.54
N ALA A 272 26.60 36.63 -3.02
CA ALA A 272 27.59 35.71 -2.46
C ALA A 272 27.84 35.94 -0.96
N ASP A 273 27.80 37.20 -0.50
CA ASP A 273 27.90 37.56 0.92
C ASP A 273 26.69 37.06 1.72
N THR A 274 25.47 37.21 1.20
CA THR A 274 24.26 36.70 1.87
C THR A 274 24.25 35.16 1.94
N PHE A 275 24.69 34.48 0.88
CA PHE A 275 24.91 33.03 0.93
C PHE A 275 25.97 32.67 1.97
N TYR A 276 27.05 33.44 2.06
CA TYR A 276 28.05 33.23 3.11
C TYR A 276 27.43 33.38 4.49
N ASP A 277 26.66 34.43 4.76
CA ASP A 277 26.04 34.67 6.07
C ASP A 277 25.07 33.56 6.49
N ILE A 278 24.20 33.13 5.57
CA ILE A 278 23.23 32.04 5.81
C ILE A 278 23.93 30.70 6.06
N LEU A 279 25.02 30.42 5.34
CA LEU A 279 25.73 29.14 5.41
C LEU A 279 26.79 29.10 6.52
N ASN A 280 27.35 30.24 6.89
CA ASN A 280 28.36 30.36 7.93
C ASN A 280 27.83 29.93 9.30
N CYS A 281 26.53 30.06 9.54
CA CYS A 281 25.83 29.63 10.76
C CYS A 281 25.57 28.11 10.84
N ASN A 282 26.47 27.29 10.30
CA ASN A 282 26.34 25.83 10.31
C ASN A 282 27.24 25.21 11.39
N GLY A 283 26.65 24.94 12.56
CA GLY A 283 27.33 24.32 13.70
C GLY A 283 27.63 22.83 13.55
N HIS A 284 27.29 22.19 12.42
CA HIS A 284 27.40 20.74 12.24
C HIS A 284 28.23 20.39 10.99
N ARG A 285 28.95 19.26 11.00
CA ARG A 285 29.75 18.73 9.85
C ARG A 285 28.89 18.22 8.68
N SER A 286 27.82 18.92 8.30
CA SER A 286 27.08 18.57 7.08
C SER A 286 27.93 18.87 5.84
N LYS A 287 27.87 18.01 4.83
CA LYS A 287 28.46 18.28 3.52
C LYS A 287 27.40 18.89 2.61
N LEU A 288 27.67 20.09 2.12
CA LEU A 288 26.81 20.88 1.24
C LEU A 288 27.44 21.02 -0.13
N ASN A 289 26.64 20.85 -1.18
CA ASN A 289 27.03 21.07 -2.57
C ASN A 289 26.19 22.22 -3.14
N ILE A 290 26.82 23.20 -3.78
CA ILE A 290 26.11 24.31 -4.41
C ILE A 290 26.12 24.07 -5.93
N LEU A 291 24.94 23.98 -6.53
CA LEU A 291 24.74 23.86 -7.97
C LEU A 291 24.36 25.23 -8.52
N VAL A 292 25.20 25.78 -9.37
CA VAL A 292 25.06 27.12 -9.93
C VAL A 292 24.84 27.02 -11.43
N SER A 293 23.65 27.38 -11.91
CA SER A 293 23.30 27.25 -13.32
C SER A 293 23.34 28.57 -14.08
N GLU A 294 23.87 28.58 -15.30
CA GLU A 294 23.82 29.74 -16.22
C GLU A 294 23.52 29.31 -17.66
N ILE A 295 22.83 30.19 -18.41
CA ILE A 295 22.71 30.08 -19.85
C ILE A 295 23.77 30.97 -20.52
N PHE A 296 24.74 30.37 -21.22
CA PHE A 296 25.82 31.11 -21.88
C PHE A 296 25.32 32.11 -22.93
N LYS A 297 26.10 33.17 -23.16
CA LYS A 297 25.97 33.96 -24.40
C LYS A 297 26.49 33.17 -25.59
N LEU A 298 26.02 33.50 -26.80
CA LEU A 298 26.38 32.76 -28.02
C LEU A 298 27.90 32.69 -28.24
N ASN A 299 28.59 33.82 -28.13
CA ASN A 299 30.04 33.90 -28.36
C ASN A 299 30.84 33.17 -27.27
N GLU A 300 30.33 33.15 -26.03
CA GLU A 300 30.96 32.42 -24.92
C GLU A 300 30.85 30.91 -25.14
N ALA A 301 29.69 30.41 -25.56
CA ALA A 301 29.49 29.00 -25.84
C ALA A 301 30.34 28.51 -27.03
N VAL A 302 30.43 29.30 -28.10
CA VAL A 302 31.30 28.98 -29.26
C VAL A 302 32.76 29.06 -28.86
N GLY A 303 33.16 30.13 -28.16
CA GLY A 303 34.55 30.31 -27.72
C GLY A 303 35.01 29.23 -26.73
N MET A 304 34.14 28.76 -25.84
CA MET A 304 34.40 27.58 -24.98
C MET A 304 34.71 26.36 -25.83
N TYR A 305 33.83 26.11 -26.80
CA TYR A 305 33.90 24.93 -27.64
C TYR A 305 35.10 24.90 -28.58
N THR A 306 35.48 26.06 -29.13
CA THR A 306 36.69 26.22 -29.95
C THR A 306 37.95 26.44 -29.12
N LYS A 307 37.87 26.37 -27.78
CA LYS A 307 38.99 26.60 -26.83
C LYS A 307 39.61 28.01 -26.91
N VAL A 308 38.88 28.98 -27.45
CA VAL A 308 39.28 30.40 -27.55
C VAL A 308 38.90 31.19 -26.29
N PHE A 309 37.87 30.77 -25.56
CA PHE A 309 37.42 31.40 -24.31
C PHE A 309 37.79 30.53 -23.11
N SER A 310 38.14 31.14 -21.98
CA SER A 310 38.49 30.44 -20.74
C SER A 310 37.54 30.85 -19.59
N LEU A 311 36.97 29.85 -18.91
CA LEU A 311 36.05 30.04 -17.79
C LEU A 311 36.77 30.57 -16.54
N LYS A 312 38.11 30.48 -16.50
CA LYS A 312 38.91 30.90 -15.34
C LYS A 312 38.67 32.36 -14.95
N SER A 313 38.53 33.26 -15.92
CA SER A 313 38.28 34.68 -15.64
C SER A 313 36.88 34.90 -15.06
N LYS A 314 35.86 34.22 -15.59
CA LYS A 314 34.47 34.32 -15.13
C LYS A 314 34.26 33.72 -13.74
N LEU A 315 34.94 32.62 -13.43
CA LEU A 315 34.88 31.96 -12.12
C LEU A 315 35.79 32.63 -11.07
N SER A 316 36.66 33.56 -11.48
CA SER A 316 37.63 34.17 -10.57
C SER A 316 36.98 34.93 -9.42
N CYS A 317 35.81 35.54 -9.62
CA CYS A 317 35.07 36.25 -8.57
C CYS A 317 34.64 35.32 -7.43
N VAL A 318 34.18 34.10 -7.75
CA VAL A 318 33.77 33.12 -6.74
C VAL A 318 34.99 32.50 -6.07
N SER A 319 36.05 32.18 -6.83
CA SER A 319 37.27 31.58 -6.26
C SER A 319 37.95 32.43 -5.19
N ARG A 320 37.76 33.76 -5.23
CA ARG A 320 38.33 34.70 -4.26
C ARG A 320 37.40 34.94 -3.06
N HIS A 321 36.17 34.44 -3.10
CA HIS A 321 35.17 34.67 -2.07
C HIS A 321 35.36 33.71 -0.88
N LYS A 322 35.02 34.13 0.34
CA LYS A 322 35.15 33.30 1.54
C LYS A 322 34.21 32.09 1.54
N LEU A 323 33.08 32.21 0.84
CA LEU A 323 32.07 31.16 0.68
C LEU A 323 32.66 29.82 0.20
N SER A 324 33.54 29.84 -0.80
CA SER A 324 34.14 28.64 -1.37
C SER A 324 35.20 27.97 -0.48
N SER A 325 35.56 28.63 0.64
CA SER A 325 36.47 28.13 1.66
C SER A 325 35.77 27.67 2.94
N LEU A 326 34.43 27.72 3.00
CA LEU A 326 33.68 27.20 4.13
C LEU A 326 33.87 25.68 4.24
N HIS A 327 34.29 25.21 5.42
CA HIS A 327 34.64 23.81 5.68
C HIS A 327 33.52 22.79 5.41
N HIS A 328 32.25 23.21 5.43
CA HIS A 328 31.08 22.37 5.19
C HIS A 328 30.60 22.43 3.72
N VAL A 329 31.11 23.35 2.90
CA VAL A 329 30.87 23.39 1.46
C VAL A 329 31.87 22.44 0.79
N GLU A 330 31.37 21.28 0.35
CA GLU A 330 32.20 20.23 -0.25
C GLU A 330 32.62 20.60 -1.68
N ARG A 331 31.69 21.14 -2.47
CA ARG A 331 31.94 21.61 -3.84
C ARG A 331 30.91 22.63 -4.29
N ILE A 332 31.31 23.47 -5.22
CA ILE A 332 30.46 24.36 -6.00
C ILE A 332 30.55 23.91 -7.46
N THR A 333 29.46 23.35 -8.01
CA THR A 333 29.39 22.90 -9.40
C THR A 333 28.73 23.99 -10.23
N PHE A 334 29.44 24.50 -11.23
CA PHE A 334 28.92 25.44 -12.20
C PHE A 334 28.47 24.73 -13.45
N GLU A 335 27.20 24.88 -13.79
CA GLU A 335 26.55 24.26 -14.94
C GLU A 335 26.19 25.33 -15.97
N PHE A 336 26.91 25.33 -17.08
CA PHE A 336 26.70 26.28 -18.17
C PHE A 336 26.05 25.58 -19.35
N SER A 337 25.01 26.17 -19.92
CA SER A 337 24.32 25.58 -21.06
C SER A 337 23.94 26.61 -22.12
N ARG A 338 23.78 26.20 -23.38
CA ARG A 338 23.26 27.07 -24.44
C ARG A 338 22.53 26.29 -25.50
N PHE A 339 21.32 26.74 -25.82
CA PHE A 339 20.58 26.33 -27.01
C PHE A 339 20.86 27.28 -28.18
N PHE A 340 21.09 26.72 -29.38
CA PHE A 340 21.29 27.47 -30.61
C PHE A 340 20.02 27.42 -31.48
N SER A 341 19.37 28.58 -31.60
CA SER A 341 18.23 28.75 -32.51
C SER A 341 18.63 28.49 -33.97
N LYS A 342 17.63 28.25 -34.84
CA LYS A 342 17.88 28.16 -36.30
C LYS A 342 18.58 29.41 -36.84
N LYS A 343 18.28 30.61 -36.30
CA LYS A 343 18.93 31.87 -36.68
C LYS A 343 20.42 31.88 -36.29
N HIS A 344 20.77 31.39 -35.10
CA HIS A 344 22.17 31.27 -34.68
C HIS A 344 22.93 30.31 -35.60
N ARG A 345 22.34 29.14 -35.90
CA ARG A 345 22.95 28.13 -36.77
C ARG A 345 23.24 28.65 -38.18
N ARG A 346 22.34 29.46 -38.76
CA ARG A 346 22.56 30.12 -40.07
C ARG A 346 23.75 31.09 -40.08
N ARG A 347 24.12 31.68 -38.94
CA ARG A 347 25.29 32.57 -38.85
C ARG A 347 26.61 31.79 -38.95
N PHE A 348 26.57 30.48 -38.71
CA PHE A 348 27.71 29.58 -38.88
C PHE A 348 27.75 28.92 -40.26
N ASN A 349 27.02 29.42 -41.27
CA ASN A 349 26.95 28.81 -42.60
C ASN A 349 28.32 28.55 -43.27
N TYR A 350 29.38 29.28 -42.88
CA TYR A 350 30.74 29.06 -43.38
C TYR A 350 31.49 27.91 -42.70
N ASN A 351 30.99 27.41 -41.57
CA ASN A 351 31.51 26.25 -40.86
C ASN A 351 30.36 25.24 -40.73
N GLU A 352 30.29 24.33 -41.70
CA GLU A 352 29.21 23.34 -41.83
C GLU A 352 28.98 22.58 -40.52
N TYR A 353 30.06 22.32 -39.78
CA TYR A 353 30.05 21.63 -38.50
C TYR A 353 29.38 22.44 -37.38
N LEU A 354 29.80 23.69 -37.14
CA LEU A 354 29.19 24.58 -36.14
C LEU A 354 27.71 24.85 -36.46
N GLY A 355 27.34 24.83 -37.74
CA GLY A 355 25.95 24.92 -38.20
C GLY A 355 25.05 23.77 -37.73
N LYS A 356 25.61 22.61 -37.35
CA LYS A 356 24.85 21.45 -36.84
C LYS A 356 24.62 21.49 -35.34
N ILE A 357 25.46 22.19 -34.58
CA ILE A 357 25.35 22.26 -33.12
C ILE A 357 24.09 23.03 -32.73
N TYR A 358 23.23 22.40 -31.93
CA TYR A 358 22.02 23.05 -31.41
C TYR A 358 21.98 23.14 -29.88
N PHE A 359 22.86 22.42 -29.17
CA PHE A 359 23.02 22.56 -27.73
C PHE A 359 24.45 22.24 -27.28
N ILE A 360 24.94 22.98 -26.29
CA ILE A 360 26.19 22.67 -25.60
C ILE A 360 25.97 22.82 -24.09
N TYR A 361 26.58 21.94 -23.30
CA TYR A 361 26.61 21.98 -21.84
C TYR A 361 28.01 21.72 -21.30
N TYR A 362 28.37 22.44 -20.24
CA TYR A 362 29.62 22.28 -19.49
C TYR A 362 29.32 22.23 -17.99
N ALA A 363 29.94 21.30 -17.29
CA ALA A 363 29.96 21.26 -15.82
C ALA A 363 31.40 21.36 -15.31
N ILE A 364 31.63 22.31 -14.40
CA ILE A 364 32.92 22.52 -13.74
C ILE A 364 32.71 22.49 -12.23
N ASP A 365 33.45 21.64 -11.54
CA ASP A 365 33.49 21.62 -10.09
C ASP A 365 34.55 22.59 -9.57
N MET A 366 34.24 23.29 -8.48
CA MET A 366 35.20 24.07 -7.69
C MET A 366 35.26 23.47 -6.29
N ILE A 367 36.46 23.03 -5.89
CA ILE A 367 36.72 22.38 -4.60
C ILE A 367 37.78 23.22 -3.88
N ASN A 368 37.50 23.62 -2.63
CA ASN A 368 38.40 24.48 -1.83
C ASN A 368 38.88 25.72 -2.60
N SER A 369 37.95 26.44 -3.24
CA SER A 369 38.23 27.60 -4.10
C SER A 369 39.06 27.33 -5.37
N VAL A 370 39.36 26.07 -5.72
CA VAL A 370 40.14 25.71 -6.92
C VAL A 370 39.23 25.10 -7.99
N PRO A 371 39.08 25.74 -9.16
CA PRO A 371 38.37 25.15 -10.31
C PRO A 371 39.08 23.89 -10.80
N GLN A 372 38.31 22.81 -10.97
CA GLN A 372 38.76 21.56 -11.54
C GLN A 372 38.63 21.58 -13.08
N PRO A 373 39.28 20.66 -13.81
CA PRO A 373 38.97 20.44 -15.23
C PRO A 373 37.47 20.17 -15.43
N ALA A 374 36.94 20.52 -16.61
CA ALA A 374 35.54 20.27 -16.92
C ALA A 374 35.25 18.77 -16.84
N LYS A 375 34.38 18.38 -15.90
CA LYS A 375 34.03 16.99 -15.63
C LYS A 375 33.13 16.42 -16.72
N THR A 376 32.25 17.26 -17.27
CA THR A 376 31.25 16.87 -18.25
C THR A 376 31.13 17.95 -19.32
N VAL A 377 31.34 17.54 -20.56
CA VAL A 377 31.07 18.34 -21.77
C VAL A 377 30.05 17.57 -22.61
N LYS A 378 28.89 18.18 -22.88
CA LYS A 378 27.85 17.58 -23.73
C LYS A 378 27.61 18.43 -24.96
N VAL A 379 27.54 17.79 -26.13
CA VAL A 379 27.30 18.47 -27.42
C VAL A 379 26.18 17.79 -28.17
N TYR A 380 25.18 18.55 -28.61
CA TYR A 380 24.07 18.01 -29.39
C TYR A 380 24.06 18.57 -30.82
N LEU A 381 24.03 17.66 -31.78
CA LEU A 381 24.08 17.90 -33.23
C LEU A 381 22.75 17.56 -33.90
N SER A 382 22.36 18.37 -34.89
CA SER A 382 21.14 18.20 -35.68
C SER A 382 21.51 17.95 -37.15
N LYS A 383 21.05 16.81 -37.68
CA LYS A 383 21.37 16.28 -39.01
C LYS A 383 22.87 16.30 -39.34
N PRO A 384 23.73 15.74 -38.48
CA PRO A 384 25.17 15.68 -38.74
C PRO A 384 25.48 14.64 -39.83
N SER A 385 26.52 14.89 -40.63
CA SER A 385 27.16 13.88 -41.46
C SER A 385 28.21 13.10 -40.66
N ILE A 386 28.76 12.02 -41.22
CA ILE A 386 29.86 11.27 -40.60
C ILE A 386 31.08 12.19 -40.36
N GLU A 387 31.41 13.04 -41.33
CA GLU A 387 32.52 14.00 -41.21
C GLU A 387 32.27 15.00 -40.07
N SER A 388 31.02 15.43 -39.89
CA SER A 388 30.65 16.30 -38.76
C SER A 388 30.85 15.59 -37.42
N ILE A 389 30.46 14.32 -37.31
CA ILE A 389 30.63 13.56 -36.06
C ILE A 389 32.12 13.40 -35.73
N ASN A 390 32.96 13.12 -36.72
CA ASN A 390 34.41 12.95 -36.54
C ASN A 390 35.18 14.27 -36.26
N LEU A 391 34.52 15.43 -36.36
CA LEU A 391 35.09 16.73 -35.99
C LEU A 391 34.76 17.13 -34.55
N VAL A 392 34.08 16.28 -33.79
CA VAL A 392 33.80 16.51 -32.37
C VAL A 392 35.14 16.52 -31.60
N PRO A 393 35.41 17.55 -30.76
CA PRO A 393 36.60 17.59 -29.95
C PRO A 393 36.67 16.42 -28.96
N GLU A 394 37.88 15.88 -28.77
CA GLU A 394 38.14 14.74 -27.88
C GLU A 394 37.74 14.98 -26.40
N ASP A 395 37.65 16.24 -25.96
CA ASP A 395 37.20 16.58 -24.61
C ASP A 395 35.67 16.51 -24.43
N VAL A 396 34.91 16.22 -25.49
CA VAL A 396 33.47 15.98 -25.41
C VAL A 396 33.18 14.60 -24.83
N THR A 397 32.69 14.58 -23.60
CA THR A 397 32.33 13.34 -22.90
C THR A 397 30.99 12.73 -23.35
N TYR A 398 30.01 13.55 -23.77
CA TYR A 398 28.69 13.08 -24.20
C TYR A 398 28.25 13.70 -25.53
N LEU A 399 27.78 12.88 -26.45
CA LEU A 399 27.34 13.30 -27.77
C LEU A 399 25.87 12.93 -28.01
N LYS A 400 25.07 13.87 -28.52
CA LYS A 400 23.72 13.58 -29.03
C LYS A 400 23.61 13.91 -30.51
N CYS A 401 23.11 13.00 -31.32
CA CYS A 401 22.87 13.19 -32.75
C CYS A 401 21.39 13.00 -33.07
N ILE A 402 20.74 14.01 -33.65
CA ILE A 402 19.36 13.92 -34.14
C ILE A 402 19.37 13.85 -35.67
N GLY A 403 18.86 12.76 -36.23
CA GLY A 403 18.76 12.54 -37.67
C GLY A 403 20.09 12.46 -38.41
N PRO A 404 21.12 11.74 -37.91
CA PRO A 404 22.40 11.63 -38.61
C PRO A 404 22.24 10.97 -40.00
N ASP A 405 23.00 11.45 -40.99
CA ASP A 405 23.06 10.88 -42.34
C ASP A 405 24.25 9.92 -42.44
N ILE A 406 23.99 8.62 -42.19
CA ILE A 406 24.98 7.54 -42.21
C ILE A 406 24.78 6.70 -43.47
N ARG A 407 25.72 6.79 -44.41
CA ARG A 407 25.63 6.14 -45.74
C ARG A 407 26.58 4.95 -45.93
N SER A 408 27.45 4.71 -44.95
CA SER A 408 28.41 3.60 -44.90
C SER A 408 28.41 2.99 -43.49
N ASN A 409 29.09 1.85 -43.32
CA ASN A 409 29.34 1.33 -41.97
C ASN A 409 30.05 2.41 -41.17
N PHE A 410 29.53 2.68 -39.97
CA PHE A 410 30.06 3.73 -39.13
C PHE A 410 30.38 3.17 -37.75
N THR A 411 31.54 3.55 -37.24
CA THR A 411 32.01 3.18 -35.92
C THR A 411 32.26 4.45 -35.14
N PHE A 412 31.62 4.59 -33.99
CA PHE A 412 32.02 5.60 -33.02
C PHE A 412 33.37 5.17 -32.42
N SER A 413 34.45 5.77 -32.92
CA SER A 413 35.84 5.44 -32.56
C SER A 413 36.42 6.30 -31.43
N GLU A 414 35.70 7.34 -30.98
CA GLU A 414 36.12 8.21 -29.89
C GLU A 414 35.69 7.65 -28.52
N GLN A 415 36.44 7.97 -27.46
CA GLN A 415 36.19 7.55 -26.08
C GLN A 415 35.04 8.38 -25.43
N PHE A 416 33.90 8.46 -26.09
CA PHE A 416 32.70 9.04 -25.49
C PHE A 416 32.30 8.22 -24.26
N LYS A 417 31.98 8.90 -23.16
CA LYS A 417 31.32 8.24 -22.02
C LYS A 417 29.86 7.96 -22.33
N GLY A 418 29.20 8.82 -23.11
CA GLY A 418 27.83 8.55 -23.51
C GLY A 418 27.41 9.05 -24.89
N ILE A 419 26.56 8.28 -25.56
CA ILE A 419 26.07 8.57 -26.92
C ILE A 419 24.55 8.45 -26.98
N ILE A 420 23.91 9.47 -27.55
CA ILE A 420 22.47 9.49 -27.80
C ILE A 420 22.24 9.66 -29.31
N VAL A 421 21.54 8.74 -29.96
CA VAL A 421 21.14 8.86 -31.37
C VAL A 421 19.63 8.83 -31.48
N VAL A 422 19.07 9.81 -32.18
CA VAL A 422 17.62 9.92 -32.38
C VAL A 422 17.30 9.93 -33.86
N SER A 423 16.30 9.16 -34.29
CA SER A 423 15.76 9.17 -35.66
C SER A 423 16.80 8.82 -36.73
N LEU A 424 17.37 7.63 -36.66
CA LEU A 424 18.33 7.11 -37.64
C LEU A 424 17.72 5.91 -38.39
N ALA A 425 17.81 5.90 -39.72
CA ALA A 425 17.46 4.74 -40.53
C ALA A 425 18.67 4.32 -41.36
N LEU A 426 19.26 3.18 -41.03
CA LEU A 426 20.35 2.59 -41.80
C LEU A 426 19.79 1.79 -42.97
N ARG A 427 20.49 1.84 -44.10
CA ARG A 427 20.19 0.96 -45.24
C ARG A 427 20.50 -0.50 -44.89
N PRO A 428 19.78 -1.47 -45.47
CA PRO A 428 20.09 -2.89 -45.30
C PRO A 428 21.58 -3.18 -45.59
N GLY A 429 22.22 -3.96 -44.72
CA GLY A 429 23.64 -4.29 -44.81
C GLY A 429 24.60 -3.31 -44.14
N LEU A 430 24.13 -2.10 -43.77
CA LEU A 430 24.93 -1.17 -42.98
C LEU A 430 24.83 -1.48 -41.49
N VAL A 431 25.97 -1.31 -40.79
CA VAL A 431 26.10 -1.56 -39.36
C VAL A 431 26.61 -0.30 -38.66
N LEU A 432 25.95 0.04 -37.56
CA LEU A 432 26.44 1.03 -36.59
C LEU A 432 27.15 0.32 -35.45
N THR A 433 28.42 0.66 -35.22
CA THR A 433 29.28 -0.02 -34.23
C THR A 433 29.76 0.95 -33.16
N PHE A 434 29.82 0.46 -31.93
CA PHE A 434 30.42 1.18 -30.79
C PHE A 434 31.71 0.46 -30.38
N ALA A 435 32.86 1.04 -30.71
CA ALA A 435 34.16 0.38 -30.56
C ALA A 435 34.56 0.16 -29.09
N TYR A 436 34.07 1.01 -28.19
CA TYR A 436 34.39 0.97 -26.76
C TYR A 436 33.11 0.84 -25.92
N GLY A 437 33.24 0.30 -24.71
CA GLY A 437 32.14 0.24 -23.75
C GLY A 437 31.80 1.64 -23.24
N LEU A 438 30.52 2.01 -23.36
CA LEU A 438 29.97 3.30 -22.94
C LEU A 438 29.49 3.23 -21.48
N GLU A 439 29.43 4.37 -20.80
CA GLU A 439 28.68 4.53 -19.56
C GLU A 439 27.19 4.81 -19.85
N GLU A 440 26.87 5.42 -21.01
CA GLU A 440 25.48 5.74 -21.41
C GLU A 440 25.28 5.55 -22.92
N LEU A 441 24.22 4.86 -23.33
CA LEU A 441 23.82 4.71 -24.72
C LEU A 441 22.32 4.89 -24.83
N ASP A 442 21.83 5.78 -25.68
CA ASP A 442 20.40 5.94 -25.94
C ASP A 442 20.11 6.09 -27.44
N LEU A 443 19.66 5.02 -28.06
CA LEU A 443 19.22 4.94 -29.44
C LEU A 443 17.69 4.98 -29.45
N SER A 444 17.09 6.03 -30.00
CA SER A 444 15.63 6.18 -30.09
C SER A 444 15.17 6.41 -31.52
N ASN A 445 14.10 5.72 -31.92
CA ASN A 445 13.60 5.70 -33.29
C ASN A 445 14.69 5.33 -34.30
N VAL A 446 15.42 4.25 -34.00
CA VAL A 446 16.52 3.77 -34.84
C VAL A 446 16.10 2.50 -35.58
N GLN A 447 16.39 2.42 -36.87
CA GLN A 447 16.17 1.23 -37.71
C GLN A 447 17.50 0.80 -38.33
N GLY A 448 17.78 -0.50 -38.30
CA GLY A 448 18.99 -1.08 -38.88
C GLY A 448 19.74 -2.03 -37.95
N THR A 449 20.93 -2.44 -38.40
CA THR A 449 21.78 -3.37 -37.64
C THR A 449 22.71 -2.58 -36.72
N ILE A 450 22.67 -2.87 -35.43
CA ILE A 450 23.49 -2.24 -34.40
C ILE A 450 24.38 -3.29 -33.76
N ASP A 451 25.67 -3.00 -33.64
CA ASP A 451 26.64 -3.86 -32.95
C ASP A 451 26.89 -3.33 -31.54
N LEU A 452 26.44 -4.09 -30.54
CA LEU A 452 26.53 -3.76 -29.12
C LEU A 452 27.57 -4.60 -28.36
N SER A 453 28.45 -5.33 -29.08
CA SER A 453 29.32 -6.37 -28.52
C SER A 453 30.17 -5.91 -27.33
N ASN A 454 30.47 -4.62 -27.23
CA ASN A 454 31.32 -4.05 -26.18
C ASN A 454 30.56 -3.36 -25.03
N ASN A 455 29.22 -3.37 -25.01
CA ASN A 455 28.42 -2.60 -24.04
C ASN A 455 27.66 -3.47 -23.04
N VAL A 456 26.70 -4.28 -23.50
CA VAL A 456 25.69 -4.91 -22.61
C VAL A 456 25.60 -6.43 -22.79
N GLY A 457 26.65 -7.07 -23.33
CA GLY A 457 26.64 -8.51 -23.60
C GLY A 457 25.81 -8.94 -24.82
N PHE A 458 25.32 -7.98 -25.61
CA PHE A 458 24.62 -8.23 -26.88
C PHE A 458 25.60 -8.15 -28.03
N GLY A 459 25.53 -9.10 -28.96
CA GLY A 459 26.22 -8.98 -30.25
C GLY A 459 25.51 -8.02 -31.20
N LYS A 460 25.33 -8.47 -32.44
CA LYS A 460 24.58 -7.71 -33.46
C LYS A 460 23.09 -7.90 -33.28
N ILE A 461 22.37 -6.81 -33.08
CA ILE A 461 20.91 -6.77 -33.01
C ILE A 461 20.34 -6.05 -34.23
N LEU A 462 19.16 -6.45 -34.68
CA LEU A 462 18.42 -5.80 -35.74
C LEU A 462 17.24 -5.02 -35.14
N LEU A 463 17.27 -3.71 -35.24
CA LEU A 463 16.15 -2.83 -34.88
C LEU A 463 15.24 -2.68 -36.10
N ASN A 464 14.04 -3.27 -36.05
CA ASN A 464 13.18 -3.49 -37.22
C ASN A 464 11.96 -2.55 -37.29
N HIS A 465 11.74 -1.71 -36.28
CA HIS A 465 10.56 -0.87 -36.15
C HIS A 465 10.91 0.61 -35.98
N VAL A 466 10.02 1.53 -36.38
CA VAL A 466 10.27 2.99 -36.23
C VAL A 466 10.30 3.43 -34.77
N LEU A 467 9.67 2.66 -33.88
CA LEU A 467 9.68 2.88 -32.43
C LEU A 467 10.77 2.06 -31.72
N SER A 468 11.71 1.44 -32.46
CA SER A 468 12.77 0.67 -31.82
C SER A 468 13.65 1.58 -30.99
N GLN A 469 14.06 1.07 -29.83
CA GLN A 469 14.86 1.82 -28.87
C GLN A 469 15.83 0.89 -28.15
N VAL A 470 17.02 1.40 -27.89
CA VAL A 470 18.04 0.79 -27.02
C VAL A 470 18.45 1.87 -26.04
N SER A 471 18.26 1.67 -24.74
CA SER A 471 18.73 2.61 -23.73
C SER A 471 19.51 1.87 -22.66
N TYR A 472 20.68 2.36 -22.32
CA TYR A 472 21.62 1.74 -21.42
C TYR A 472 22.33 2.82 -20.60
N SER A 473 22.50 2.58 -19.30
CA SER A 473 23.31 3.44 -18.44
C SER A 473 23.93 2.65 -17.31
N LYS A 474 25.21 2.90 -17.07
CA LYS A 474 26.00 2.45 -15.94
C LYS A 474 26.37 3.66 -15.07
N LYS A 475 26.04 3.63 -13.78
CA LYS A 475 26.32 4.75 -12.86
C LYS A 475 27.22 4.30 -11.72
N ASP A 476 28.35 5.01 -11.55
CA ASP A 476 29.31 4.73 -10.47
C ASP A 476 28.87 5.32 -9.11
N GLU A 477 28.04 6.38 -9.08
CA GLU A 477 27.61 7.07 -7.85
C GLU A 477 26.14 6.75 -7.51
N GLY A 478 25.86 5.54 -7.02
CA GLY A 478 24.64 5.18 -6.28
C GLY A 478 23.30 5.24 -7.02
N GLY A 479 23.30 5.48 -8.33
CA GLY A 479 22.10 5.38 -9.18
C GLY A 479 21.97 3.99 -9.80
N PRO A 480 20.76 3.53 -10.17
CA PRO A 480 20.59 2.20 -10.72
C PRO A 480 21.11 2.11 -12.16
N ASN A 481 21.80 1.03 -12.46
CA ASN A 481 22.16 0.62 -13.81
C ASN A 481 20.89 0.15 -14.54
N PHE A 482 20.69 0.57 -15.78
CA PHE A 482 19.52 0.15 -16.53
C PHE A 482 19.84 -0.24 -17.97
N PHE A 483 19.04 -1.16 -18.49
CA PHE A 483 19.05 -1.60 -19.87
C PHE A 483 17.62 -1.80 -20.38
N HIS A 484 17.26 -1.09 -21.44
CA HIS A 484 15.97 -1.21 -22.12
C HIS A 484 16.17 -1.52 -23.59
N LEU A 485 15.41 -2.50 -24.10
CA LEU A 485 15.39 -2.88 -25.50
C LEU A 485 13.95 -3.00 -25.98
N PHE A 486 13.62 -2.25 -27.03
CA PHE A 486 12.29 -2.20 -27.64
C PHE A 486 12.35 -2.56 -29.12
N TYR A 487 11.44 -3.43 -29.56
CA TYR A 487 11.23 -3.82 -30.96
C TYR A 487 12.52 -4.26 -31.68
N ALA A 488 13.16 -5.30 -31.16
CA ALA A 488 14.42 -5.81 -31.68
C ALA A 488 14.32 -7.29 -32.07
N LYS A 489 15.05 -7.66 -33.11
CA LYS A 489 15.33 -9.05 -33.48
C LYS A 489 16.75 -9.42 -33.07
N ILE A 490 16.88 -10.44 -32.23
CA ILE A 490 18.14 -10.97 -31.74
C ILE A 490 18.44 -12.25 -32.53
N ASN A 491 19.60 -12.30 -33.18
CA ASN A 491 20.01 -13.41 -34.05
C ASN A 491 21.22 -14.20 -33.49
N THR A 492 21.59 -13.95 -32.24
CA THR A 492 22.69 -14.61 -31.55
C THR A 492 22.25 -14.99 -30.14
N GLU A 493 22.98 -15.88 -29.48
CA GLU A 493 22.83 -16.07 -28.04
C GLU A 493 23.21 -14.78 -27.30
N VAL A 494 22.52 -14.53 -26.18
CA VAL A 494 22.68 -13.31 -25.38
C VAL A 494 22.71 -13.69 -23.91
N ALA A 495 23.67 -13.11 -23.19
CA ALA A 495 23.69 -13.07 -21.73
C ALA A 495 23.67 -11.61 -21.29
N VAL A 496 22.62 -11.21 -20.56
CA VAL A 496 22.52 -9.86 -20.00
C VAL A 496 23.55 -9.70 -18.88
N ASP A 497 24.19 -8.53 -18.79
CA ASP A 497 25.15 -8.23 -17.71
C ASP A 497 24.48 -8.38 -16.33
N PRO A 498 25.04 -9.18 -15.41
CA PRO A 498 24.48 -9.40 -14.06
C PRO A 498 24.49 -8.16 -13.16
N ASN A 499 25.18 -7.08 -13.54
CA ASN A 499 25.23 -5.82 -12.79
C ASN A 499 24.08 -4.84 -13.14
N MET A 500 23.12 -5.25 -13.97
CA MET A 500 21.96 -4.42 -14.31
C MET A 500 20.91 -4.44 -13.21
N ASP A 501 20.49 -3.26 -12.74
CA ASP A 501 19.44 -3.14 -11.73
C ASP A 501 18.05 -3.11 -12.37
N ASN A 502 17.91 -2.45 -13.53
CA ASN A 502 16.64 -2.34 -14.26
C ASN A 502 16.75 -2.90 -15.67
N ILE A 503 15.95 -3.92 -16.00
CA ILE A 503 15.98 -4.58 -17.31
C ILE A 503 14.58 -4.51 -17.92
N ILE A 504 14.47 -3.98 -19.15
CA ILE A 504 13.21 -3.93 -19.90
C ILE A 504 13.39 -4.52 -21.29
N PHE A 505 12.55 -5.50 -21.63
CA PHE A 505 12.42 -6.10 -22.95
C PHE A 505 10.97 -5.95 -23.43
N GLU A 506 10.76 -5.25 -24.53
CA GLU A 506 9.43 -5.16 -25.14
C GLU A 506 9.50 -5.36 -26.66
N GLY A 507 8.62 -6.20 -27.22
CA GLY A 507 8.61 -6.42 -28.67
C GLY A 507 9.83 -7.20 -29.17
N ILE A 508 10.42 -8.07 -28.34
CA ILE A 508 11.63 -8.82 -28.71
C ILE A 508 11.27 -10.07 -29.49
N THR A 509 11.99 -10.33 -30.57
CA THR A 509 11.91 -11.59 -31.32
C THR A 509 13.27 -12.27 -31.32
N SER A 510 13.34 -13.53 -30.91
CA SER A 510 14.58 -14.29 -30.90
C SER A 510 14.30 -15.76 -31.15
N SER A 511 15.09 -16.36 -32.06
CA SER A 511 15.16 -17.82 -32.21
C SER A 511 16.11 -18.47 -31.19
N TYR A 512 16.93 -17.66 -30.51
CA TYR A 512 17.91 -18.10 -29.51
C TYR A 512 17.42 -17.80 -28.09
N LYS A 513 17.95 -18.54 -27.12
CA LYS A 513 17.69 -18.29 -25.71
C LYS A 513 18.37 -16.99 -25.27
N ILE A 514 17.68 -16.22 -24.44
CA ILE A 514 18.18 -15.01 -23.80
C ILE A 514 18.38 -15.32 -22.32
N SER A 515 19.64 -15.37 -21.87
CA SER A 515 19.98 -15.62 -20.47
C SER A 515 19.93 -14.31 -19.68
N VAL A 516 19.11 -14.29 -18.63
CA VAL A 516 18.90 -13.12 -17.77
C VAL A 516 19.30 -13.51 -16.33
N PRO A 517 20.53 -13.22 -15.90
CA PRO A 517 20.94 -13.45 -14.52
C PRO A 517 20.23 -12.44 -13.59
N LEU A 518 19.44 -12.96 -12.65
CA LEU A 518 18.68 -12.20 -11.66
C LEU A 518 19.34 -12.33 -10.28
N GLY A 519 20.37 -11.52 -10.05
CA GLY A 519 20.98 -11.37 -8.73
C GLY A 519 20.08 -10.61 -7.74
N ASN A 520 20.58 -10.42 -6.51
CA ASN A 520 19.90 -9.63 -5.48
C ASN A 520 19.83 -8.13 -5.78
N ASN A 521 20.57 -7.67 -6.79
CA ASN A 521 20.65 -6.25 -7.15
C ASN A 521 19.54 -5.80 -8.11
N VAL A 522 18.84 -6.75 -8.76
CA VAL A 522 17.81 -6.42 -9.75
C VAL A 522 16.62 -5.76 -9.07
N LYS A 523 16.45 -4.45 -9.32
CA LYS A 523 15.33 -3.65 -8.86
C LYS A 523 14.10 -3.74 -9.73
N LYS A 524 14.29 -3.87 -11.05
CA LYS A 524 13.18 -3.92 -12.01
C LYS A 524 13.47 -4.89 -13.14
N LEU A 525 12.50 -5.75 -13.44
CA LEU A 525 12.47 -6.54 -14.67
C LEU A 525 11.11 -6.35 -15.33
N ASN A 526 11.08 -6.05 -16.63
CA ASN A 526 9.84 -6.06 -17.40
C ASN A 526 10.08 -6.74 -18.74
N ILE A 527 9.35 -7.80 -19.02
CA ILE A 527 9.36 -8.50 -20.31
C ILE A 527 7.92 -8.51 -20.81
N GLY A 528 7.67 -7.97 -21.99
CA GLY A 528 6.34 -7.94 -22.59
C GLY A 528 6.38 -8.01 -24.10
N LYS A 529 5.27 -8.42 -24.73
CA LYS A 529 5.11 -8.47 -26.19
C LYS A 529 6.26 -9.18 -26.90
N SER A 530 6.85 -10.19 -26.28
CA SER A 530 8.08 -10.83 -26.77
C SER A 530 7.80 -12.25 -27.26
N SER A 531 8.40 -12.63 -28.37
CA SER A 531 8.41 -13.99 -28.90
C SER A 531 9.84 -14.52 -28.81
N ALA A 532 10.20 -15.02 -27.63
CA ALA A 532 11.54 -15.48 -27.30
C ALA A 532 11.51 -16.43 -26.08
N SER A 533 12.55 -17.22 -25.94
CA SER A 533 12.79 -18.05 -24.76
C SER A 533 13.77 -17.35 -23.83
N TYR A 534 13.36 -17.15 -22.57
CA TYR A 534 14.18 -16.51 -21.53
C TYR A 534 14.60 -17.54 -20.50
N ASP A 535 15.90 -17.62 -20.26
CA ASP A 535 16.50 -18.49 -19.25
C ASP A 535 16.93 -17.66 -18.05
N PHE A 536 16.36 -17.95 -16.88
CA PHE A 536 16.61 -17.19 -15.66
C PHE A 536 17.49 -18.00 -14.71
N ASP A 537 18.49 -17.31 -14.16
CA ASP A 537 19.34 -17.82 -13.07
C ASP A 537 19.33 -16.84 -11.90
N GLY A 538 19.45 -17.35 -10.66
CA GLY A 538 19.40 -16.54 -9.44
C GLY A 538 18.03 -16.54 -8.75
N ASN A 539 17.41 -15.36 -8.59
CA ASN A 539 16.15 -15.16 -7.85
C ASN A 539 14.92 -15.75 -8.56
N LEU A 540 14.99 -15.92 -9.87
CA LEU A 540 14.13 -16.87 -10.60
C LEU A 540 15.03 -17.94 -11.19
N LYS A 541 14.56 -19.18 -11.23
CA LYS A 541 15.28 -20.28 -11.85
C LYS A 541 14.39 -21.04 -12.81
N GLY A 542 14.87 -21.19 -14.03
CA GLY A 542 14.24 -21.97 -15.09
C GLY A 542 13.99 -21.17 -16.36
N CYS A 543 13.49 -21.85 -17.38
CA CYS A 543 13.26 -21.28 -18.69
C CYS A 543 11.76 -21.03 -18.91
N LEU A 544 11.42 -19.84 -19.39
CA LEU A 544 10.05 -19.49 -19.81
C LEU A 544 10.03 -19.16 -21.30
N HIS A 545 9.01 -19.67 -21.99
CA HIS A 545 8.77 -19.34 -23.39
C HIS A 545 7.69 -18.27 -23.46
N PHE A 546 8.05 -17.09 -23.99
CA PHE A 546 7.13 -15.97 -24.12
C PHE A 546 6.50 -15.95 -25.51
N ASN A 547 5.21 -15.66 -25.54
CA ASN A 547 4.49 -15.26 -26.73
C ASN A 547 4.15 -13.76 -26.63
N ASN A 548 3.57 -13.18 -27.70
CA ASN A 548 3.27 -11.76 -27.75
C ASN A 548 2.26 -11.27 -26.68
N ALA A 549 1.54 -12.17 -26.02
CA ALA A 549 0.62 -11.84 -24.93
C ALA A 549 1.26 -11.98 -23.53
N ALA A 550 2.36 -12.75 -23.42
CA ALA A 550 3.03 -13.00 -22.15
C ALA A 550 3.69 -11.75 -21.59
N VAL A 551 3.54 -11.54 -20.28
CA VAL A 551 4.14 -10.42 -19.54
C VAL A 551 4.76 -10.92 -18.24
N LEU A 552 5.99 -10.52 -17.96
CA LEU A 552 6.67 -10.71 -16.67
C LEU A 552 7.11 -9.35 -16.13
N GLN A 553 6.76 -9.05 -14.89
CA GLN A 553 7.14 -7.84 -14.20
C GLN A 553 7.67 -8.16 -12.80
N ILE A 554 8.80 -7.55 -12.45
CA ILE A 554 9.36 -7.55 -11.10
C ILE A 554 9.67 -6.11 -10.75
N ASN A 555 9.22 -5.66 -9.58
CA ASN A 555 9.63 -4.39 -9.01
C ASN A 555 9.99 -4.61 -7.54
N THR A 556 11.20 -4.23 -7.15
CA THR A 556 11.62 -4.20 -5.74
C THR A 556 11.90 -2.74 -5.39
N ASP A 557 10.96 -2.05 -4.74
CA ASP A 557 11.25 -0.71 -4.22
C ASP A 557 11.97 -0.82 -2.87
N ASP A 558 12.85 0.14 -2.57
CA ASP A 558 13.64 0.16 -1.33
C ASP A 558 12.76 0.29 -0.06
N ASP A 559 11.50 0.76 -0.18
CA ASP A 559 10.56 0.99 0.92
C ASP A 559 9.27 0.14 0.86
N SER A 560 9.03 -0.64 -0.21
CA SER A 560 7.80 -1.42 -0.43
C SER A 560 8.07 -2.93 -0.50
N ALA A 561 7.04 -3.75 -0.30
CA ALA A 561 7.16 -5.19 -0.48
C ALA A 561 7.38 -5.49 -1.96
N SER A 562 8.42 -6.25 -2.30
CA SER A 562 8.75 -6.53 -3.70
C SER A 562 7.63 -7.29 -4.42
N ASP A 563 7.30 -6.86 -5.62
CA ASP A 563 6.20 -7.37 -6.44
C ASP A 563 6.72 -8.24 -7.59
N PHE A 564 6.13 -9.41 -7.75
CA PHE A 564 6.31 -10.29 -8.89
C PHE A 564 4.97 -10.48 -9.61
N LYS A 565 4.97 -10.36 -10.94
CA LYS A 565 3.78 -10.57 -11.76
C LYS A 565 4.11 -11.33 -13.05
N LEU A 566 3.39 -12.42 -13.31
CA LEU A 566 3.49 -13.19 -14.56
C LEU A 566 2.10 -13.37 -15.17
N MET A 567 1.96 -13.14 -16.47
CA MET A 567 0.69 -13.21 -17.21
C MET A 567 0.82 -14.04 -18.49
N THR A 568 -0.23 -14.80 -18.83
CA THR A 568 -0.45 -15.49 -20.11
C THR A 568 0.78 -16.29 -20.58
N CYS A 569 1.25 -17.19 -19.72
CA CYS A 569 2.46 -17.98 -19.96
C CYS A 569 2.23 -19.47 -19.68
N SER A 570 2.85 -20.33 -20.49
CA SER A 570 2.84 -21.78 -20.29
C SER A 570 4.18 -22.25 -19.73
N ILE A 571 4.15 -22.92 -18.58
CA ILE A 571 5.33 -23.46 -17.91
C ILE A 571 5.46 -24.94 -18.29
N THR A 572 6.54 -25.29 -18.99
CA THR A 572 6.78 -26.65 -19.51
C THR A 572 7.91 -27.38 -18.80
N THR A 573 8.75 -26.65 -18.05
CA THR A 573 9.82 -27.17 -17.20
C THR A 573 9.64 -26.64 -15.78
N PRO A 574 10.21 -27.29 -14.75
CA PRO A 574 10.17 -26.75 -13.40
C PRO A 574 10.65 -25.29 -13.35
N PHE A 575 9.88 -24.44 -12.67
CA PHE A 575 10.18 -23.01 -12.53
C PHE A 575 10.10 -22.63 -11.06
N ILE A 576 11.15 -21.99 -10.55
CA ILE A 576 11.29 -21.68 -9.12
C ILE A 576 11.37 -20.18 -8.96
N ILE A 577 10.47 -19.63 -8.15
CA ILE A 577 10.53 -18.26 -7.66
C ILE A 577 11.24 -18.30 -6.31
N SER A 578 12.56 -18.08 -6.33
CA SER A 578 13.43 -18.16 -5.14
C SER A 578 13.72 -16.81 -4.48
N GLY A 579 13.43 -15.69 -5.15
CA GLY A 579 13.57 -14.34 -4.60
C GLY A 579 12.52 -14.03 -3.52
N SER A 580 12.85 -13.07 -2.65
CA SER A 580 11.98 -12.62 -1.57
C SER A 580 10.97 -11.58 -2.06
N TYR A 581 9.90 -12.03 -2.70
CA TYR A 581 8.81 -11.19 -3.19
C TYR A 581 7.64 -11.19 -2.21
N GLY A 582 7.28 -10.03 -1.66
CA GLY A 582 6.17 -9.92 -0.73
C GLY A 582 4.81 -10.13 -1.38
N ASN A 583 4.66 -9.74 -2.66
CA ASN A 583 3.45 -9.99 -3.45
C ASN A 583 3.77 -10.74 -4.74
N ILE A 584 3.04 -11.83 -5.00
CA ILE A 584 3.16 -12.64 -6.22
C ILE A 584 1.80 -12.70 -6.90
N THR A 585 1.71 -12.26 -8.16
CA THR A 585 0.50 -12.29 -8.98
C THR A 585 0.71 -13.12 -10.24
N LEU A 586 -0.06 -14.17 -10.38
CA LEU A 586 -0.08 -15.06 -11.54
C LEU A 586 -1.43 -14.94 -12.22
N THR A 587 -1.45 -14.73 -13.54
CA THR A 587 -2.68 -14.60 -14.32
C THR A 587 -2.60 -15.42 -15.59
N ASP A 588 -3.59 -16.27 -15.84
CA ASP A 588 -3.65 -17.10 -17.06
C ASP A 588 -2.36 -17.93 -17.26
N ILE A 589 -1.94 -18.61 -16.20
CA ILE A 589 -0.72 -19.44 -16.18
C ILE A 589 -1.10 -20.91 -16.25
N ASN A 590 -0.55 -21.62 -17.23
CA ASN A 590 -0.79 -23.05 -17.40
C ASN A 590 0.51 -23.84 -17.20
N VAL A 591 0.59 -24.60 -16.10
CA VAL A 591 1.72 -25.49 -15.81
C VAL A 591 1.43 -26.87 -16.41
N ARG A 592 2.19 -27.28 -17.42
CA ARG A 592 1.99 -28.56 -18.11
C ARG A 592 2.33 -29.75 -17.21
N SER A 593 1.75 -30.91 -17.54
CA SER A 593 2.03 -32.18 -16.86
C SER A 593 3.54 -32.47 -16.81
N GLY A 594 4.05 -32.81 -15.62
CA GLY A 594 5.48 -33.04 -15.36
C GLY A 594 6.27 -31.79 -14.94
N ALA A 595 5.72 -30.60 -15.09
CA ALA A 595 6.30 -29.36 -14.56
C ALA A 595 5.67 -28.97 -13.21
N CYS A 596 6.36 -28.13 -12.46
CA CYS A 596 5.89 -27.57 -11.21
C CYS A 596 6.36 -26.12 -11.08
N LEU A 597 5.48 -25.25 -10.60
CA LEU A 597 5.82 -23.90 -10.20
C LEU A 597 6.02 -23.85 -8.68
N THR A 598 7.23 -23.61 -8.23
CA THR A 598 7.55 -23.56 -6.79
C THR A 598 7.69 -22.12 -6.32
N VAL A 599 6.94 -21.76 -5.27
CA VAL A 599 6.98 -20.45 -4.62
C VAL A 599 7.57 -20.62 -3.21
N ARG A 600 8.66 -19.90 -2.91
CA ARG A 600 9.32 -19.95 -1.59
C ARG A 600 8.62 -19.12 -0.50
N ASN A 601 9.05 -19.36 0.75
CA ASN A 601 8.39 -18.95 1.99
C ASN A 601 8.26 -17.45 2.26
N ASP A 602 8.98 -16.60 1.52
CA ASP A 602 9.04 -15.16 1.83
C ASP A 602 7.83 -14.39 1.28
N CYS A 603 6.96 -15.05 0.50
CA CYS A 603 5.73 -14.49 -0.05
C CYS A 603 4.65 -14.31 1.03
N LYS A 604 4.19 -13.06 1.20
CA LYS A 604 3.07 -12.73 2.10
C LYS A 604 1.73 -12.81 1.38
N ASN A 605 1.66 -12.31 0.15
CA ASN A 605 0.43 -12.19 -0.62
C ASN A 605 0.55 -12.92 -1.98
N LEU A 606 -0.25 -13.95 -2.18
CA LEU A 606 -0.30 -14.72 -3.42
C LEU A 606 -1.64 -14.51 -4.13
N THR A 607 -1.63 -14.16 -5.41
CA THR A 607 -2.82 -14.02 -6.25
C THR A 607 -2.70 -14.93 -7.47
N LEU A 608 -3.67 -15.84 -7.64
CA LEU A 608 -3.76 -16.79 -8.73
C LEU A 608 -5.07 -16.52 -9.50
N MET A 609 -4.98 -15.96 -10.70
CA MET A 609 -6.15 -15.69 -11.54
C MET A 609 -6.08 -16.58 -12.76
N ASP A 610 -7.10 -17.38 -13.04
CA ASP A 610 -7.17 -18.22 -14.24
C ASP A 610 -5.95 -19.15 -14.43
N CYS A 611 -5.37 -19.60 -13.32
CA CYS A 611 -4.20 -20.46 -13.33
C CYS A 611 -4.60 -21.94 -13.29
N GLY A 612 -3.76 -22.81 -13.85
CA GLY A 612 -3.92 -24.25 -13.74
C GLY A 612 -2.60 -25.03 -13.80
N GLY A 613 -2.68 -26.30 -13.42
CA GLY A 613 -1.54 -27.18 -13.17
C GLY A 613 -1.09 -27.16 -11.70
N VAL A 614 0.16 -27.55 -11.43
CA VAL A 614 0.66 -27.73 -10.06
C VAL A 614 1.47 -26.51 -9.60
N VAL A 615 1.04 -25.91 -8.49
CA VAL A 615 1.76 -24.86 -7.77
C VAL A 615 2.15 -25.36 -6.38
N GLU A 616 3.44 -25.49 -6.15
CA GLU A 616 3.99 -25.92 -4.87
C GLU A 616 4.35 -24.71 -4.01
N LEU A 617 3.71 -24.64 -2.84
CA LEU A 617 3.96 -23.67 -1.81
C LEU A 617 4.80 -24.33 -0.72
N SER A 618 5.91 -23.70 -0.33
CA SER A 618 6.79 -24.26 0.69
C SER A 618 6.09 -24.45 2.05
N THR A 619 6.37 -25.58 2.69
CA THR A 619 5.57 -26.20 3.77
C THR A 619 5.56 -25.47 5.13
N SER A 620 6.20 -24.31 5.27
CA SER A 620 6.38 -23.63 6.56
C SER A 620 5.93 -22.17 6.60
N ALA A 621 5.39 -21.62 5.52
CA ALA A 621 4.96 -20.22 5.47
C ALA A 621 3.49 -20.03 5.86
N ARG A 622 3.23 -19.01 6.70
CA ARG A 622 1.89 -18.48 6.93
C ARG A 622 1.68 -17.27 6.02
N PHE A 623 0.82 -17.40 5.03
CA PHE A 623 0.46 -16.31 4.13
C PHE A 623 -0.39 -15.26 4.85
N GLU A 624 -0.20 -14.00 4.50
CA GLU A 624 -1.10 -12.92 4.91
C GLU A 624 -2.37 -12.95 4.04
N ARG A 625 -2.21 -13.15 2.73
CA ARG A 625 -3.34 -13.23 1.79
C ARG A 625 -3.08 -14.24 0.68
N ILE A 626 -4.10 -15.05 0.39
CA ILE A 626 -4.19 -15.83 -0.84
C ILE A 626 -5.48 -15.43 -1.55
N THR A 627 -5.39 -15.14 -2.84
CA THR A 627 -6.55 -14.87 -3.70
C THR A 627 -6.51 -15.85 -4.85
N VAL A 628 -7.59 -16.60 -5.05
CA VAL A 628 -7.76 -17.48 -6.22
C VAL A 628 -9.00 -17.04 -6.97
N GLY A 629 -8.84 -16.70 -8.24
CA GLY A 629 -9.92 -16.29 -9.12
C GLY A 629 -10.01 -17.16 -10.36
N PHE A 630 -11.23 -17.38 -10.82
CA PHE A 630 -11.51 -18.15 -12.02
C PHE A 630 -12.37 -17.33 -13.00
N SER A 631 -12.23 -17.61 -14.28
CA SER A 631 -13.01 -17.02 -15.35
C SER A 631 -14.25 -17.86 -15.61
N GLU A 632 -15.32 -17.21 -16.02
CA GLU A 632 -16.62 -17.86 -16.29
C GLU A 632 -16.57 -18.84 -17.48
N ASN A 633 -15.57 -18.65 -18.36
CA ASN A 633 -15.43 -19.31 -19.66
C ASN A 633 -14.17 -20.18 -19.80
N SER A 634 -13.29 -20.28 -18.79
CA SER A 634 -12.11 -21.14 -18.94
C SER A 634 -12.50 -22.62 -19.00
N SER A 635 -11.98 -23.29 -20.02
CA SER A 635 -12.01 -24.75 -20.12
C SER A 635 -11.05 -25.33 -19.07
N VAL A 636 -11.62 -26.09 -18.14
CA VAL A 636 -11.03 -27.18 -17.35
C VAL A 636 -9.49 -27.20 -17.28
N VAL A 637 -8.88 -26.26 -16.55
CA VAL A 637 -7.51 -26.50 -16.06
C VAL A 637 -7.57 -26.72 -14.56
N GLU A 638 -7.23 -27.94 -14.15
CA GLU A 638 -7.19 -28.33 -12.75
C GLU A 638 -6.02 -27.63 -12.05
N LEU A 639 -6.32 -26.78 -11.07
CA LEU A 639 -5.32 -26.13 -10.24
C LEU A 639 -5.10 -26.99 -8.99
N VAL A 640 -3.86 -27.42 -8.78
CA VAL A 640 -3.45 -28.18 -7.59
C VAL A 640 -2.43 -27.36 -6.83
N LEU A 641 -2.80 -26.96 -5.61
CA LEU A 641 -1.85 -26.42 -4.65
C LEU A 641 -1.19 -27.59 -3.92
N LYS A 642 0.12 -27.53 -3.70
CA LYS A 642 0.84 -28.49 -2.84
C LYS A 642 1.47 -27.76 -1.68
N GLY A 643 1.37 -28.35 -0.49
CA GLY A 643 2.00 -27.84 0.73
C GLY A 643 1.04 -27.80 1.91
N ALA A 644 1.58 -27.70 3.12
CA ALA A 644 0.81 -27.49 4.34
C ALA A 644 0.49 -25.99 4.50
N ILE A 645 -0.61 -25.52 3.92
CA ILE A 645 -0.85 -24.08 3.75
C ILE A 645 -1.59 -23.51 4.97
N SER A 646 -1.14 -22.36 5.48
CA SER A 646 -1.87 -21.56 6.46
C SER A 646 -1.98 -20.12 5.97
N THR A 647 -3.16 -19.50 6.07
CA THR A 647 -3.36 -18.10 5.64
C THR A 647 -4.23 -17.28 6.58
N ASN A 648 -3.95 -15.98 6.69
CA ASN A 648 -4.83 -15.05 7.39
C ASN A 648 -6.08 -14.70 6.56
N TYR A 649 -5.97 -14.72 5.24
CA TYR A 649 -7.07 -14.37 4.34
C TYR A 649 -7.02 -15.22 3.08
N LEU A 650 -8.12 -15.89 2.75
CA LEU A 650 -8.34 -16.60 1.49
C LEU A 650 -9.54 -15.98 0.79
N ALA A 651 -9.35 -15.43 -0.41
CA ALA A 651 -10.45 -15.05 -1.29
C ALA A 651 -10.60 -16.05 -2.43
N ILE A 652 -11.82 -16.55 -2.63
CA ILE A 652 -12.21 -17.33 -3.80
C ILE A 652 -13.15 -16.47 -4.64
N LEU A 653 -12.69 -16.07 -5.82
CA LEU A 653 -13.41 -15.20 -6.74
C LEU A 653 -13.99 -16.03 -7.89
N ASN A 654 -15.28 -15.84 -8.17
CA ASN A 654 -16.01 -16.50 -9.27
C ASN A 654 -15.84 -18.02 -9.25
N MET A 655 -16.65 -18.72 -8.45
CA MET A 655 -16.54 -20.18 -8.33
C MET A 655 -16.49 -20.87 -9.73
N PRO A 656 -15.49 -21.74 -9.97
CA PRO A 656 -15.30 -22.38 -11.26
C PRO A 656 -16.36 -23.45 -11.50
N ARG A 657 -16.54 -23.82 -12.78
CA ARG A 657 -17.40 -24.95 -13.18
C ARG A 657 -16.92 -26.27 -12.59
N ASN A 658 -15.61 -26.49 -12.56
CA ASN A 658 -15.01 -27.72 -12.03
C ASN A 658 -14.74 -27.59 -10.53
N ILE A 659 -15.51 -28.32 -9.73
CA ILE A 659 -15.45 -28.28 -8.27
C ILE A 659 -14.23 -29.05 -7.74
N ALA A 660 -13.72 -30.03 -8.50
CA ALA A 660 -12.50 -30.75 -8.14
C ALA A 660 -11.31 -29.80 -7.92
N SER A 661 -11.21 -28.74 -8.73
CA SER A 661 -10.19 -27.69 -8.54
C SER A 661 -10.33 -26.99 -7.18
N ILE A 662 -11.56 -26.67 -6.76
CA ILE A 662 -11.82 -26.03 -5.47
C ILE A 662 -11.50 -26.99 -4.32
N PHE A 663 -11.89 -28.26 -4.44
CA PHE A 663 -11.58 -29.29 -3.45
C PHE A 663 -10.07 -29.46 -3.26
N ASN A 664 -9.33 -29.51 -4.37
CA ASN A 664 -7.88 -29.61 -4.36
C ASN A 664 -7.23 -28.38 -3.73
N ILE A 665 -7.79 -27.18 -3.95
CA ILE A 665 -7.28 -25.96 -3.32
C ILE A 665 -7.54 -25.98 -1.81
N ILE A 666 -8.80 -26.12 -1.38
CA ILE A 666 -9.18 -26.02 0.03
C ILE A 666 -8.60 -27.16 0.85
N GLY A 667 -8.53 -28.37 0.28
CA GLY A 667 -8.02 -29.56 0.96
C GLY A 667 -6.55 -29.51 1.38
N GLN A 668 -5.80 -28.49 0.95
CA GLN A 668 -4.38 -28.30 1.27
C GLN A 668 -4.16 -27.30 2.42
N PHE A 669 -5.22 -26.63 2.87
CA PHE A 669 -5.15 -25.69 3.97
C PHE A 669 -5.33 -26.38 5.32
N ASN A 670 -4.39 -26.17 6.22
CA ASN A 670 -4.48 -26.59 7.62
C ASN A 670 -5.16 -25.53 8.50
N TYR A 671 -5.13 -24.27 8.07
CA TYR A 671 -5.69 -23.14 8.80
C TYR A 671 -6.03 -21.96 7.88
N ILE A 672 -7.26 -21.44 8.00
CA ILE A 672 -7.72 -20.21 7.32
C ILE A 672 -8.36 -19.29 8.36
N LYS A 673 -7.77 -18.12 8.64
CA LYS A 673 -8.40 -17.18 9.58
C LYS A 673 -9.66 -16.54 8.96
N HIS A 674 -9.61 -16.11 7.69
CA HIS A 674 -10.75 -15.50 7.00
C HIS A 674 -10.90 -16.06 5.58
N LEU A 675 -12.04 -16.68 5.30
CA LEU A 675 -12.46 -17.11 3.97
C LEU A 675 -13.53 -16.17 3.41
N ASN A 676 -13.26 -15.57 2.25
CA ASN A 676 -14.22 -14.77 1.49
C ASN A 676 -14.56 -15.47 0.18
N ILE A 677 -15.84 -15.80 -0.01
CA ILE A 677 -16.39 -16.34 -1.26
C ILE A 677 -17.12 -15.21 -1.97
N LYS A 678 -16.61 -14.80 -3.13
CA LYS A 678 -17.12 -13.63 -3.86
C LYS A 678 -17.47 -13.96 -5.30
N ASN A 679 -18.63 -13.48 -5.75
CA ASN A 679 -18.95 -13.40 -7.17
C ASN A 679 -18.73 -11.97 -7.69
N SER A 680 -17.92 -11.81 -8.74
CA SER A 680 -17.61 -10.51 -9.33
C SER A 680 -18.58 -10.08 -10.42
N SER A 681 -19.37 -11.01 -10.98
CA SER A 681 -20.37 -10.71 -12.01
C SER A 681 -21.43 -9.74 -11.47
N LEU A 682 -21.58 -8.59 -12.13
CA LEU A 682 -22.56 -7.55 -11.79
C LEU A 682 -23.94 -7.83 -12.40
N GLU A 683 -24.01 -8.68 -13.43
CA GLU A 683 -25.19 -8.84 -14.30
C GLU A 683 -26.05 -10.07 -13.96
N ALA A 684 -25.53 -11.02 -13.17
CA ALA A 684 -26.27 -12.23 -12.79
C ALA A 684 -27.05 -12.06 -11.47
N PRO A 685 -28.27 -12.62 -11.33
CA PRO A 685 -28.94 -12.74 -10.03
C PRO A 685 -28.04 -13.49 -9.06
N TRP A 686 -27.97 -13.07 -7.79
CA TRP A 686 -27.03 -13.63 -6.81
C TRP A 686 -27.27 -15.14 -6.67
N PRO A 687 -26.37 -16.00 -7.19
CA PRO A 687 -26.60 -17.42 -7.12
C PRO A 687 -26.34 -17.89 -5.68
N ASN A 688 -27.11 -18.87 -5.22
CA ASN A 688 -26.66 -19.71 -4.11
C ASN A 688 -25.71 -20.79 -4.66
N LEU A 689 -24.85 -21.37 -3.82
CA LEU A 689 -23.86 -22.37 -4.27
C LEU A 689 -24.52 -23.63 -4.87
N GLU A 690 -25.69 -24.02 -4.35
CA GLU A 690 -26.42 -25.20 -4.80
C GLU A 690 -26.92 -25.04 -6.25
N ASN A 691 -27.56 -23.92 -6.55
CA ASN A 691 -27.99 -23.55 -7.89
C ASN A 691 -26.78 -23.44 -8.82
N HIS A 692 -25.68 -22.85 -8.35
CA HIS A 692 -24.45 -22.76 -9.13
C HIS A 692 -23.93 -24.14 -9.58
N PHE A 693 -24.05 -25.16 -8.73
CA PHE A 693 -23.65 -26.53 -9.05
C PHE A 693 -24.73 -27.31 -9.81
N ARG A 694 -26.02 -27.10 -9.52
CA ARG A 694 -27.15 -27.79 -10.19
C ARG A 694 -27.31 -27.42 -11.66
N PHE A 695 -27.25 -26.14 -12.02
CA PHE A 695 -27.53 -25.68 -13.40
C PHE A 695 -26.46 -26.08 -14.44
N ARG A 696 -25.50 -26.94 -14.08
CA ARG A 696 -24.33 -27.25 -14.92
C ARG A 696 -24.09 -28.74 -15.18
N GLU A 697 -24.92 -29.63 -14.61
CA GLU A 697 -24.98 -31.04 -15.04
C GLU A 697 -25.90 -31.24 -16.26
N LEU A 698 -26.48 -30.17 -16.82
CA LEU A 698 -27.12 -30.22 -18.13
C LEU A 698 -26.03 -30.30 -19.22
N PRO A 699 -25.90 -31.42 -19.96
CA PRO A 699 -25.19 -31.36 -21.23
C PRO A 699 -25.85 -30.25 -22.06
N SER A 700 -25.04 -29.41 -22.72
CA SER A 700 -25.60 -28.53 -23.74
C SER A 700 -26.43 -29.42 -24.67
N PRO A 701 -27.67 -29.05 -25.02
CA PRO A 701 -28.40 -29.82 -26.02
C PRO A 701 -27.55 -29.79 -27.28
N ASP A 702 -26.89 -30.91 -27.58
CA ASP A 702 -26.28 -31.13 -28.87
C ASP A 702 -27.38 -30.89 -29.89
N SER A 703 -27.16 -29.92 -30.76
CA SER A 703 -28.07 -29.53 -31.84
C SER A 703 -28.39 -30.67 -32.81
N ASP A 704 -27.78 -31.84 -32.63
CA ASP A 704 -27.78 -32.94 -33.60
C ASP A 704 -28.79 -34.05 -33.26
N PHE A 705 -29.50 -33.97 -32.12
CA PHE A 705 -30.54 -34.94 -31.75
C PHE A 705 -31.99 -34.50 -32.06
N LEU A 706 -32.19 -33.35 -32.72
CA LEU A 706 -33.53 -32.88 -33.11
C LEU A 706 -34.01 -33.39 -34.48
N GLU A 707 -33.22 -34.20 -35.18
CA GLU A 707 -33.64 -34.87 -36.41
C GLU A 707 -33.45 -36.38 -36.30
N HIS A 708 -34.27 -37.06 -35.50
CA HIS A 708 -34.94 -38.29 -35.93
C HIS A 708 -35.81 -38.86 -34.80
N ASP A 709 -37.00 -39.33 -35.19
CA ASP A 709 -37.96 -40.11 -34.40
C ASP A 709 -38.88 -39.36 -33.44
N GLN A 710 -39.60 -38.38 -33.97
CA GLN A 710 -41.00 -38.17 -33.59
C GLN A 710 -41.89 -39.28 -34.18
N LYS A 711 -41.91 -40.46 -33.55
CA LYS A 711 -43.02 -41.42 -33.71
C LYS A 711 -43.33 -42.14 -32.39
N ASN A 712 -44.44 -41.70 -31.80
CA ASN A 712 -45.38 -42.40 -30.94
C ASN A 712 -44.86 -43.24 -29.75
N ASN A 713 -45.38 -42.87 -28.58
CA ASN A 713 -45.36 -43.54 -27.27
C ASN A 713 -44.19 -43.20 -26.35
N SER A 714 -44.31 -42.12 -25.56
CA SER A 714 -44.21 -42.18 -24.07
C SER A 714 -44.22 -40.82 -23.37
N LEU A 715 -45.38 -40.14 -23.32
CA LEU A 715 -45.55 -38.95 -22.46
C LEU A 715 -45.33 -39.25 -20.96
N ASN A 716 -45.53 -40.50 -20.51
CA ASN A 716 -45.27 -40.89 -19.11
C ASN A 716 -43.82 -41.33 -18.81
N LYS A 717 -42.94 -41.47 -19.82
CA LYS A 717 -41.50 -41.71 -19.57
C LYS A 717 -40.72 -40.41 -19.48
N HIS A 718 -41.12 -39.34 -20.18
CA HIS A 718 -40.45 -38.05 -20.09
C HIS A 718 -40.58 -37.39 -18.72
N GLU A 719 -41.78 -37.37 -18.10
CA GLU A 719 -41.94 -36.81 -16.74
C GLU A 719 -41.23 -37.63 -15.64
N ASN A 720 -41.17 -38.96 -15.79
CA ASN A 720 -40.47 -39.81 -14.83
C ASN A 720 -38.95 -39.79 -15.03
N MET A 721 -38.47 -39.63 -16.26
CA MET A 721 -37.05 -39.49 -16.57
C MET A 721 -36.54 -38.09 -16.19
N GLU A 722 -37.33 -37.03 -16.38
CA GLU A 722 -37.04 -35.69 -15.85
C GLU A 722 -37.00 -35.68 -14.31
N ARG A 723 -37.97 -36.33 -13.64
CA ARG A 723 -37.93 -36.48 -12.17
C ARG A 723 -36.75 -37.33 -11.68
N CYS A 724 -36.36 -38.38 -12.39
CA CYS A 724 -35.20 -39.19 -12.04
C CYS A 724 -33.88 -38.43 -12.25
N VAL A 725 -33.76 -37.65 -13.34
CA VAL A 725 -32.59 -36.80 -13.61
C VAL A 725 -32.51 -35.66 -12.59
N GLU A 726 -33.62 -35.01 -12.27
CA GLU A 726 -33.67 -33.93 -11.27
C GLU A 726 -33.36 -34.45 -9.84
N ASN A 727 -33.77 -35.67 -9.49
CA ASN A 727 -33.45 -36.30 -8.21
C ASN A 727 -32.00 -36.83 -8.13
N ALA A 728 -31.46 -37.36 -9.23
CA ALA A 728 -30.04 -37.74 -9.31
C ALA A 728 -29.12 -36.51 -9.21
N GLN A 729 -29.46 -35.42 -9.92
CA GLN A 729 -28.75 -34.13 -9.89
C GLN A 729 -28.81 -33.42 -8.52
N LYS A 730 -29.93 -33.58 -7.80
CA LYS A 730 -30.04 -33.13 -6.40
C LYS A 730 -29.10 -33.90 -5.49
N THR A 731 -28.90 -35.18 -5.75
CA THR A 731 -28.05 -36.05 -4.92
C THR A 731 -26.57 -35.75 -5.17
N THR A 732 -26.12 -35.61 -6.43
CA THR A 732 -24.74 -35.23 -6.78
C THR A 732 -24.34 -33.84 -6.29
N SER A 733 -25.22 -32.83 -6.43
CA SER A 733 -24.96 -31.48 -5.89
C SER A 733 -24.87 -31.45 -4.36
N SER A 734 -25.66 -32.28 -3.67
CA SER A 734 -25.63 -32.39 -2.21
C SER A 734 -24.36 -33.03 -1.66
N GLU A 735 -23.89 -34.12 -2.25
CA GLU A 735 -22.65 -34.81 -1.87
C GLU A 735 -21.44 -33.91 -2.09
N THR A 736 -21.46 -33.17 -3.19
CA THR A 736 -20.43 -32.20 -3.55
C THR A 736 -20.32 -31.05 -2.55
N LEU A 737 -21.46 -30.45 -2.15
CA LEU A 737 -21.48 -29.43 -1.12
C LEU A 737 -21.02 -29.97 0.23
N SER A 738 -21.44 -31.18 0.60
CA SER A 738 -20.99 -31.83 1.82
C SER A 738 -19.47 -32.00 1.86
N ALA A 739 -18.87 -32.51 0.78
CA ALA A 739 -17.42 -32.63 0.65
C ALA A 739 -16.71 -31.27 0.75
N PHE A 740 -17.27 -30.22 0.15
CA PHE A 740 -16.72 -28.86 0.20
C PHE A 740 -16.62 -28.35 1.64
N PHE A 741 -17.73 -28.42 2.38
CA PHE A 741 -17.76 -27.97 3.77
C PHE A 741 -16.92 -28.84 4.69
N GLN A 742 -16.83 -30.15 4.45
CA GLN A 742 -15.93 -31.02 5.21
C GLN A 742 -14.46 -30.59 5.07
N LYS A 743 -14.04 -30.14 3.88
CA LYS A 743 -12.69 -29.57 3.70
C LYS A 743 -12.53 -28.23 4.44
N LEU A 744 -13.56 -27.39 4.46
CA LEU A 744 -13.54 -26.14 5.25
C LEU A 744 -13.43 -26.39 6.76
N VAL A 745 -14.12 -27.41 7.28
CA VAL A 745 -14.01 -27.83 8.68
C VAL A 745 -12.56 -28.23 9.00
N ASN A 746 -11.95 -29.05 8.15
CA ASN A 746 -10.56 -29.48 8.31
C ASN A 746 -9.57 -28.30 8.27
N ALA A 747 -9.87 -27.27 7.49
CA ALA A 747 -9.07 -26.05 7.39
C ALA A 747 -9.28 -25.05 8.55
N LYS A 748 -10.08 -25.39 9.57
CA LYS A 748 -10.28 -24.60 10.81
C LYS A 748 -10.64 -23.13 10.56
N VAL A 749 -11.59 -22.87 9.66
CA VAL A 749 -12.01 -21.52 9.28
C VAL A 749 -12.59 -20.74 10.46
N GLU A 750 -12.06 -19.54 10.76
CA GLU A 750 -12.58 -18.68 11.84
C GLU A 750 -13.60 -17.62 11.38
N VAL A 751 -13.46 -17.12 10.16
CA VAL A 751 -14.35 -16.11 9.57
C VAL A 751 -14.79 -16.60 8.20
N LEU A 752 -16.09 -16.62 7.96
CA LEU A 752 -16.68 -16.97 6.67
C LEU A 752 -17.54 -15.80 6.16
N GLU A 753 -17.18 -15.30 4.98
CA GLU A 753 -17.84 -14.17 4.33
C GLU A 753 -18.32 -14.57 2.94
N TYR A 754 -19.59 -14.27 2.65
CA TYR A 754 -20.21 -14.41 1.34
C TYR A 754 -20.50 -13.02 0.76
N CYS A 755 -19.85 -12.71 -0.36
CA CYS A 755 -20.04 -11.46 -1.09
C CYS A 755 -20.75 -11.72 -2.42
N ARG A 756 -21.98 -11.20 -2.58
CA ARG A 756 -22.81 -11.40 -3.78
C ARG A 756 -23.10 -12.87 -4.09
N VAL A 757 -23.19 -13.69 -3.06
CA VAL A 757 -23.54 -15.12 -3.10
C VAL A 757 -24.53 -15.36 -1.96
N TRP A 758 -25.64 -16.05 -2.24
CA TRP A 758 -26.62 -16.40 -1.21
C TRP A 758 -26.26 -17.69 -0.49
N ILE A 759 -26.52 -17.72 0.81
CA ILE A 759 -26.52 -18.93 1.63
C ILE A 759 -27.91 -19.56 1.49
N SER A 760 -28.00 -20.75 0.88
CA SER A 760 -29.25 -21.51 0.84
C SER A 760 -29.53 -22.15 2.20
N SER A 761 -30.79 -22.51 2.46
CA SER A 761 -31.14 -23.26 3.68
C SER A 761 -30.48 -24.63 3.76
N TYR A 762 -30.12 -25.21 2.62
CA TYR A 762 -29.36 -26.44 2.56
C TYR A 762 -27.90 -26.23 3.00
N ASN A 763 -27.23 -25.20 2.48
CA ASN A 763 -25.85 -24.86 2.85
C ASN A 763 -25.67 -24.60 4.34
N CYS A 764 -26.68 -24.02 5.00
CA CYS A 764 -26.65 -23.76 6.44
C CYS A 764 -26.36 -25.04 7.26
N ARG A 765 -26.83 -26.21 6.82
CA ARG A 765 -26.71 -27.48 7.56
C ARG A 765 -25.26 -27.85 7.86
N PHE A 766 -24.35 -27.52 6.95
CA PHE A 766 -22.94 -27.85 7.08
C PHE A 766 -22.16 -26.90 7.99
N LEU A 767 -22.74 -25.74 8.36
CA LEU A 767 -22.09 -24.77 9.25
C LEU A 767 -21.98 -25.29 10.69
N ASN A 768 -22.85 -26.21 11.09
CA ASN A 768 -22.89 -26.73 12.46
C ASN A 768 -21.57 -27.44 12.85
N ASP A 769 -20.91 -28.05 11.87
CA ASP A 769 -19.66 -28.79 12.07
C ASP A 769 -18.42 -27.85 12.13
N MET A 770 -18.58 -26.58 11.77
CA MET A 770 -17.50 -25.58 11.77
C MET A 770 -17.27 -24.99 13.16
N GLN A 771 -16.81 -25.81 14.11
CA GLN A 771 -16.62 -25.45 15.53
C GLN A 771 -15.63 -24.30 15.79
N HIS A 772 -14.80 -23.94 14.80
CA HIS A 772 -13.86 -22.82 14.89
C HIS A 772 -14.43 -21.50 14.37
N LEU A 773 -15.61 -21.51 13.73
CA LEU A 773 -16.22 -20.34 13.10
C LEU A 773 -16.71 -19.35 14.17
N LYS A 774 -16.12 -18.16 14.20
CA LYS A 774 -16.43 -17.04 15.11
C LYS A 774 -17.24 -15.95 14.42
N VAL A 775 -17.08 -15.76 13.12
CA VAL A 775 -17.74 -14.70 12.37
C VAL A 775 -18.37 -15.26 11.09
N LEU A 776 -19.65 -14.97 10.89
CA LEU A 776 -20.38 -15.30 9.67
C LEU A 776 -21.01 -14.04 9.08
N ILE A 777 -20.67 -13.74 7.84
CA ILE A 777 -21.19 -12.61 7.08
C ILE A 777 -21.76 -13.13 5.77
N GLY A 778 -23.06 -12.93 5.53
CA GLY A 778 -23.67 -13.33 4.27
C GLY A 778 -25.19 -13.23 4.27
N CYS A 779 -25.76 -13.05 3.08
CA CYS A 779 -27.20 -13.01 2.91
C CYS A 779 -27.76 -14.44 2.77
N VAL A 780 -28.80 -14.76 3.53
CA VAL A 780 -29.51 -16.03 3.48
C VAL A 780 -30.73 -15.87 2.59
N GLU A 781 -30.91 -16.79 1.63
CA GLU A 781 -32.00 -16.73 0.65
C GLU A 781 -33.39 -16.80 1.30
N ASN A 782 -33.55 -17.65 2.31
CA ASN A 782 -34.81 -17.79 3.06
C ASN A 782 -34.48 -17.93 4.55
N LEU A 783 -34.29 -16.81 5.25
CA LEU A 783 -33.91 -16.83 6.66
C LEU A 783 -35.06 -17.36 7.53
N SER A 784 -34.89 -18.57 8.08
CA SER A 784 -35.83 -19.21 8.99
C SER A 784 -35.15 -19.63 10.31
N GLY A 785 -35.94 -20.09 11.28
CA GLY A 785 -35.42 -20.63 12.54
C GLY A 785 -34.56 -21.87 12.34
N GLU A 786 -34.89 -22.71 11.35
CA GLU A 786 -34.11 -23.90 11.02
C GLU A 786 -32.71 -23.54 10.55
N ASN A 787 -32.54 -22.48 9.75
CA ASN A 787 -31.22 -22.00 9.34
C ASN A 787 -30.35 -21.63 10.54
N MET A 788 -30.96 -21.07 11.58
CA MET A 788 -30.27 -20.66 12.81
C MET A 788 -29.90 -21.85 13.69
N ASP A 789 -30.66 -22.96 13.65
CA ASP A 789 -30.35 -24.18 14.39
C ASP A 789 -29.05 -24.85 13.91
N TYR A 790 -28.66 -24.60 12.65
CA TYR A 790 -27.42 -25.12 12.07
C TYR A 790 -26.21 -24.19 12.27
N LEU A 791 -26.34 -23.07 12.98
CA LEU A 791 -25.20 -22.19 13.25
C LEU A 791 -24.35 -22.72 14.42
N PRO A 792 -23.01 -22.68 14.31
CA PRO A 792 -22.14 -23.22 15.34
C PRO A 792 -22.14 -22.35 16.60
N LYS A 793 -22.07 -22.97 17.78
CA LYS A 793 -22.08 -22.28 19.08
C LYS A 793 -20.85 -21.39 19.31
N SER A 794 -19.78 -21.56 18.54
CA SER A 794 -18.57 -20.74 18.57
C SER A 794 -18.76 -19.33 18.03
N LEU A 795 -19.89 -19.05 17.36
CA LEU A 795 -20.15 -17.79 16.67
C LEU A 795 -20.28 -16.61 17.66
N ARG A 796 -19.51 -15.55 17.40
CA ARG A 796 -19.48 -14.27 18.14
C ARG A 796 -20.08 -13.11 17.36
N LEU A 797 -19.96 -13.11 16.02
CA LEU A 797 -20.58 -12.13 15.13
C LEU A 797 -21.39 -12.83 14.05
N LEU A 798 -22.65 -12.40 13.90
CA LEU A 798 -23.53 -12.82 12.82
C LEU A 798 -24.03 -11.60 12.05
N ASN A 799 -23.75 -11.55 10.75
CA ASN A 799 -24.32 -10.58 9.84
C ASN A 799 -25.12 -11.29 8.75
N VAL A 800 -26.44 -11.14 8.84
CA VAL A 800 -27.41 -11.67 7.87
C VAL A 800 -28.28 -10.55 7.29
N SER A 801 -27.80 -9.31 7.30
CA SER A 801 -28.44 -8.23 6.56
C SER A 801 -28.51 -8.54 5.06
N GLY A 802 -29.55 -8.06 4.38
CA GLY A 802 -29.89 -8.38 2.99
C GLY A 802 -30.56 -9.73 2.80
N SER A 803 -30.83 -10.49 3.86
CA SER A 803 -31.53 -11.78 3.78
C SER A 803 -33.03 -11.59 3.59
N TYR A 804 -33.67 -12.45 2.79
CA TYR A 804 -35.12 -12.44 2.67
C TYR A 804 -35.76 -13.21 3.83
N ILE A 805 -36.77 -12.61 4.46
CA ILE A 805 -37.48 -13.17 5.62
C ILE A 805 -38.95 -13.38 5.24
N ASN A 806 -39.36 -14.64 5.08
CA ASN A 806 -40.77 -14.95 4.84
C ASN A 806 -41.61 -14.70 6.11
N ASN A 807 -42.35 -13.58 6.11
CA ASN A 807 -43.20 -13.15 7.22
C ASN A 807 -44.67 -13.61 7.08
N MET A 808 -44.98 -14.58 6.20
CA MET A 808 -46.36 -15.02 5.96
C MET A 808 -46.84 -16.14 6.90
N THR A 809 -45.96 -16.97 7.48
CA THR A 809 -46.39 -18.15 8.27
C THR A 809 -46.23 -17.92 9.78
N SER A 810 -47.23 -18.35 10.56
CA SER A 810 -47.25 -18.29 12.04
C SER A 810 -46.39 -19.39 12.69
N GLU A 811 -46.25 -20.54 12.03
CA GLU A 811 -45.41 -21.68 12.49
C GLU A 811 -43.92 -21.32 12.59
N ALA A 812 -43.45 -20.37 11.79
CA ALA A 812 -42.07 -19.88 11.82
C ALA A 812 -41.69 -19.14 13.14
N GLU A 813 -42.64 -18.80 14.03
CA GLU A 813 -42.31 -18.10 15.28
C GLU A 813 -41.71 -19.00 16.37
N GLY A 814 -42.06 -20.30 16.38
CA GLY A 814 -41.56 -21.25 17.37
C GLY A 814 -40.09 -21.63 17.14
N SER A 815 -39.70 -21.78 15.87
CA SER A 815 -38.36 -22.26 15.48
C SER A 815 -37.25 -21.25 15.80
N PHE A 816 -37.44 -19.96 15.52
CA PHE A 816 -36.44 -18.93 15.86
C PHE A 816 -36.17 -18.82 17.38
N LYS A 817 -37.17 -19.15 18.20
CA LYS A 817 -37.11 -18.92 19.65
C LYS A 817 -36.06 -19.79 20.34
N ASN A 818 -35.89 -21.02 19.87
CA ASN A 818 -34.95 -21.97 20.43
C ASN A 818 -33.57 -21.84 19.77
N ALA A 819 -33.55 -21.65 18.44
CA ALA A 819 -32.33 -21.56 17.65
C ALA A 819 -31.38 -20.44 18.09
N LEU A 820 -31.88 -19.20 18.19
CA LEU A 820 -31.04 -18.05 18.55
C LEU A 820 -30.52 -18.11 19.99
N LYS A 821 -31.29 -18.73 20.91
CA LYS A 821 -30.84 -18.94 22.28
C LYS A 821 -29.69 -19.94 22.40
N ALA A 822 -29.56 -20.86 21.44
CA ALA A 822 -28.47 -21.83 21.42
C ALA A 822 -27.11 -21.18 21.10
N LEU A 823 -27.10 -19.99 20.49
CA LEU A 823 -25.91 -19.20 20.16
C LEU A 823 -25.42 -18.39 21.38
N SER A 824 -25.03 -19.09 22.43
CA SER A 824 -24.68 -18.49 23.72
C SER A 824 -23.44 -17.57 23.70
N ASN A 825 -22.61 -17.64 22.66
CA ASN A 825 -21.41 -16.82 22.50
C ASN A 825 -21.60 -15.60 21.58
N LEU A 826 -22.80 -15.40 21.02
CA LEU A 826 -23.07 -14.30 20.10
C LEU A 826 -23.05 -12.95 20.82
N GLU A 827 -22.10 -12.08 20.45
CA GLU A 827 -21.87 -10.75 21.01
C GLU A 827 -22.41 -9.64 20.10
N VAL A 828 -22.29 -9.83 18.78
CA VAL A 828 -22.66 -8.84 17.75
C VAL A 828 -23.64 -9.45 16.76
N LEU A 829 -24.77 -8.75 16.55
CA LEU A 829 -25.77 -9.14 15.56
C LEU A 829 -26.06 -7.98 14.60
N ILE A 830 -25.98 -8.27 13.30
CA ILE A 830 -26.29 -7.33 12.22
C ILE A 830 -27.43 -7.91 11.37
N VAL A 831 -28.56 -7.20 11.33
CA VAL A 831 -29.80 -7.62 10.66
C VAL A 831 -30.49 -6.42 10.02
N ASP A 832 -31.43 -6.67 9.10
CA ASP A 832 -32.34 -5.61 8.62
C ASP A 832 -33.52 -5.40 9.58
N ASP A 833 -34.21 -4.26 9.46
CA ASP A 833 -35.37 -3.92 10.27
C ASP A 833 -36.55 -4.91 10.13
N GLU A 834 -36.65 -5.61 8.99
CA GLU A 834 -37.65 -6.65 8.74
C GLU A 834 -37.53 -7.82 9.74
N PHE A 835 -36.33 -8.03 10.30
CA PHE A 835 -36.12 -8.97 11.40
C PHE A 835 -36.90 -8.57 12.66
N LEU A 836 -37.08 -7.27 12.89
CA LEU A 836 -37.72 -6.70 14.08
C LEU A 836 -39.25 -6.61 13.99
N VAL A 837 -39.84 -6.76 12.80
CA VAL A 837 -41.30 -6.67 12.57
C VAL A 837 -42.07 -7.64 13.48
N ARG A 838 -41.44 -8.77 13.86
CA ARG A 838 -41.98 -9.74 14.80
C ARG A 838 -41.28 -9.66 16.18
N PRO A 839 -41.97 -9.16 17.21
CA PRO A 839 -41.43 -9.01 18.57
C PRO A 839 -40.89 -10.28 19.22
N ALA A 840 -41.38 -11.46 18.79
CA ALA A 840 -40.94 -12.74 19.31
C ALA A 840 -39.44 -12.98 19.07
N ARG A 841 -38.89 -12.46 17.96
CA ARG A 841 -37.48 -12.63 17.56
C ARG A 841 -36.51 -11.83 18.44
N LEU A 842 -36.93 -10.64 18.90
CA LEU A 842 -36.15 -9.85 19.86
C LEU A 842 -36.06 -10.55 21.23
N LYS A 843 -37.13 -11.22 21.65
CA LYS A 843 -37.15 -11.98 22.92
C LYS A 843 -36.28 -13.23 22.90
N SER A 844 -35.98 -13.76 21.71
CA SER A 844 -35.17 -14.96 21.53
C SER A 844 -33.69 -14.70 21.35
N LEU A 845 -33.29 -13.42 21.30
CA LEU A 845 -31.88 -13.07 21.23
C LEU A 845 -31.12 -13.55 22.48
N PRO A 846 -29.91 -14.12 22.31
CA PRO A 846 -29.11 -14.60 23.42
C PRO A 846 -28.74 -13.44 24.36
N PRO A 847 -28.65 -13.71 25.67
CA PRO A 847 -28.41 -12.67 26.67
C PRO A 847 -27.00 -12.06 26.61
N ARG A 848 -26.08 -12.64 25.83
CA ARG A 848 -24.70 -12.16 25.62
C ARG A 848 -24.56 -11.12 24.51
N ILE A 849 -25.61 -10.80 23.75
CA ILE A 849 -25.52 -9.76 22.73
C ILE A 849 -25.24 -8.42 23.42
N GLU A 850 -24.15 -7.78 23.03
CA GLU A 850 -23.74 -6.46 23.49
C GLU A 850 -23.96 -5.39 22.42
N ILE A 851 -23.87 -5.77 21.14
CA ILE A 851 -24.00 -4.84 20.01
C ILE A 851 -25.08 -5.33 19.04
N LEU A 852 -26.05 -4.46 18.76
CA LEU A 852 -27.06 -4.68 17.74
C LEU A 852 -26.92 -3.62 16.65
N VAL A 853 -26.85 -4.06 15.39
CA VAL A 853 -26.82 -3.20 14.21
C VAL A 853 -28.04 -3.48 13.36
N LEU A 854 -28.82 -2.43 13.10
CA LEU A 854 -30.01 -2.48 12.23
C LEU A 854 -29.68 -1.78 10.92
N LYS A 855 -29.54 -2.55 9.84
CA LYS A 855 -29.31 -2.03 8.49
C LYS A 855 -30.61 -1.77 7.74
N ASN A 856 -30.53 -0.92 6.73
CA ASN A 856 -31.61 -0.60 5.78
C ASN A 856 -32.95 -0.29 6.46
N CYS A 857 -32.91 0.39 7.60
CA CYS A 857 -34.04 0.57 8.47
C CYS A 857 -35.08 1.51 7.84
N LYS A 858 -36.31 0.99 7.64
CA LYS A 858 -37.47 1.75 7.16
C LYS A 858 -38.27 2.36 8.32
N LEU A 859 -37.74 2.33 9.55
CA LEU A 859 -38.31 2.88 10.78
C LEU A 859 -39.78 2.44 11.05
N LYS A 860 -40.13 1.21 10.69
CA LYS A 860 -41.48 0.67 10.89
C LYS A 860 -41.79 0.43 12.38
N LYS A 861 -43.00 0.78 12.81
CA LYS A 861 -43.46 0.57 14.20
C LYS A 861 -43.43 -0.92 14.58
N ILE A 862 -42.74 -1.23 15.69
CA ILE A 862 -42.63 -2.61 16.21
C ILE A 862 -43.88 -2.93 17.05
N ARG A 863 -44.50 -4.09 16.82
CA ARG A 863 -45.70 -4.51 17.57
C ARG A 863 -45.37 -4.67 19.07
N HIS A 864 -46.29 -4.26 19.95
CA HIS A 864 -46.06 -4.28 21.41
C HIS A 864 -46.52 -5.60 22.03
N LYS A 865 -45.75 -6.17 22.97
CA LYS A 865 -46.21 -7.23 23.91
C LYS A 865 -45.82 -6.85 25.34
N VAL A 866 -46.78 -6.87 26.26
CA VAL A 866 -46.74 -6.25 27.60
C VAL A 866 -45.74 -6.89 28.61
N GLN A 867 -45.12 -8.04 28.30
CA GLN A 867 -44.21 -8.74 29.22
C GLN A 867 -43.00 -9.33 28.50
N ALA A 868 -41.95 -8.53 28.25
CA ALA A 868 -40.71 -8.98 27.61
C ALA A 868 -39.52 -8.76 28.55
N ARG A 869 -38.62 -9.75 28.66
CA ARG A 869 -37.30 -9.52 29.25
C ARG A 869 -36.53 -8.59 28.32
N LYS A 870 -36.02 -7.49 28.86
CA LYS A 870 -35.24 -6.50 28.09
C LYS A 870 -33.81 -6.99 27.85
N LEU A 871 -33.29 -6.70 26.66
CA LEU A 871 -31.92 -6.96 26.24
C LEU A 871 -30.97 -5.94 26.86
N LYS A 872 -29.82 -6.40 27.34
CA LYS A 872 -28.78 -5.56 27.94
C LYS A 872 -27.71 -5.23 26.90
N LEU A 873 -28.06 -4.37 25.95
CA LEU A 873 -27.14 -3.92 24.90
C LEU A 873 -26.23 -2.80 25.42
N ARG A 874 -24.95 -2.83 25.05
CA ARG A 874 -24.00 -1.73 25.27
C ARG A 874 -24.06 -0.70 24.14
N LYS A 875 -24.18 -1.17 22.89
CA LYS A 875 -24.21 -0.31 21.70
C LYS A 875 -25.35 -0.66 20.76
N LEU A 876 -25.97 0.35 20.19
CA LEU A 876 -27.02 0.23 19.18
C LEU A 876 -26.68 1.11 17.97
N TYR A 877 -26.62 0.51 16.79
CA TYR A 877 -26.43 1.21 15.52
C TYR A 877 -27.68 1.07 14.67
N ILE A 878 -28.18 2.18 14.14
CA ILE A 878 -29.37 2.22 13.28
C ILE A 878 -28.99 2.93 12.00
N SER A 879 -29.02 2.20 10.88
CA SER A 879 -28.74 2.73 9.55
C SER A 879 -30.00 2.85 8.74
N ALA A 880 -30.35 4.08 8.37
CA ALA A 880 -31.47 4.43 7.51
C ALA A 880 -30.95 4.84 6.13
N SER A 881 -30.39 3.87 5.40
CA SER A 881 -29.74 4.04 4.09
C SER A 881 -30.71 4.11 2.90
N VAL A 882 -31.99 3.79 3.08
CA VAL A 882 -32.98 3.74 1.99
C VAL A 882 -33.90 4.97 2.03
N ILE A 883 -33.77 5.83 1.02
CA ILE A 883 -34.72 6.91 0.74
C ILE A 883 -36.04 6.25 0.35
N THR A 884 -37.04 6.25 1.22
CA THR A 884 -38.42 6.07 0.77
C THR A 884 -38.79 7.30 -0.05
N SER A 885 -39.20 7.06 -1.29
CA SER A 885 -39.28 7.96 -2.43
C SER A 885 -40.16 9.22 -2.32
N GLU A 886 -40.56 9.68 -1.14
CA GLU A 886 -41.44 10.86 -1.03
C GLU A 886 -41.14 11.83 0.12
N ASN A 887 -40.22 11.54 1.05
CA ASN A 887 -39.86 12.50 2.10
C ASN A 887 -38.37 12.40 2.42
N GLY A 888 -37.72 13.56 2.58
CA GLY A 888 -36.27 13.67 2.81
C GLY A 888 -35.74 12.89 4.02
N VAL A 889 -34.43 12.99 4.23
CA VAL A 889 -33.71 12.32 5.33
C VAL A 889 -34.46 12.52 6.66
N ILE A 890 -34.88 11.42 7.28
CA ILE A 890 -35.54 11.46 8.59
C ILE A 890 -34.47 11.81 9.63
N LEU A 891 -34.47 13.06 10.08
CA LEU A 891 -33.54 13.55 11.10
C LEU A 891 -33.82 12.95 12.49
N PRO A 892 -32.82 12.95 13.40
CA PRO A 892 -33.06 12.73 14.82
C PRO A 892 -34.20 13.63 15.32
N CYS A 893 -35.02 13.14 16.26
CA CYS A 893 -36.21 13.81 16.80
C CYS A 893 -37.45 13.87 15.89
N ASN A 894 -37.43 13.32 14.67
CA ASN A 894 -38.64 13.15 13.88
C ASN A 894 -39.66 12.24 14.61
N PRO A 895 -40.98 12.52 14.56
CA PRO A 895 -42.00 11.69 15.20
C PRO A 895 -41.92 10.19 14.84
N VAL A 896 -41.62 9.87 13.58
CA VAL A 896 -41.48 8.49 13.07
C VAL A 896 -40.28 7.80 13.72
N PHE A 897 -39.13 8.49 13.79
CA PHE A 897 -37.94 7.99 14.48
C PHE A 897 -38.20 7.80 15.98
N ASN A 898 -38.84 8.77 16.63
CA ASN A 898 -39.17 8.69 18.06
C ASN A 898 -40.12 7.53 18.36
N ASP A 899 -41.14 7.31 17.53
CA ASP A 899 -42.08 6.19 17.69
C ASP A 899 -41.41 4.83 17.47
N PHE A 900 -40.50 4.74 16.49
CA PHE A 900 -39.65 3.57 16.29
C PHE A 900 -38.78 3.29 17.53
N MET A 901 -38.06 4.29 18.03
CA MET A 901 -37.17 4.15 19.20
C MET A 901 -37.94 3.79 20.47
N ARG A 902 -39.07 4.44 20.74
CA ARG A 902 -39.97 4.08 21.86
C ARG A 902 -40.40 2.62 21.78
N SER A 903 -40.74 2.17 20.57
CA SER A 903 -41.16 0.78 20.36
C SER A 903 -40.00 -0.19 20.63
N LEU A 904 -38.78 0.16 20.22
CA LEU A 904 -37.56 -0.61 20.44
C LEU A 904 -37.15 -0.67 21.93
N TYR A 905 -37.32 0.42 22.69
CA TYR A 905 -37.02 0.51 24.13
C TYR A 905 -37.92 -0.33 25.05
N ASN A 906 -39.01 -0.86 24.51
CA ASN A 906 -39.77 -1.90 25.21
C ASN A 906 -38.98 -3.21 25.29
N TYR A 907 -37.98 -3.41 24.42
CA TYR A 907 -37.17 -4.61 24.32
C TYR A 907 -35.71 -4.40 24.74
N ILE A 908 -35.24 -3.15 24.90
CA ILE A 908 -33.87 -2.82 25.31
C ILE A 908 -33.87 -2.17 26.69
N ASP A 909 -32.96 -2.60 27.56
CA ASP A 909 -32.72 -2.00 28.87
C ASP A 909 -31.78 -0.80 28.74
N LEU A 910 -32.36 0.40 28.76
CA LEU A 910 -31.65 1.67 28.64
C LEU A 910 -30.54 1.87 29.67
N LYS A 911 -30.59 1.19 30.82
CA LYS A 911 -29.55 1.32 31.85
C LYS A 911 -28.19 0.79 31.40
N TYR A 912 -28.17 -0.09 30.40
CA TYR A 912 -26.95 -0.72 29.90
C TYR A 912 -26.49 -0.12 28.57
N LEU A 913 -27.30 0.71 27.91
CA LEU A 913 -27.00 1.28 26.60
C LEU A 913 -26.07 2.49 26.77
N GLU A 914 -24.78 2.28 26.47
CA GLU A 914 -23.71 3.27 26.57
C GLU A 914 -23.69 4.19 25.34
N GLU A 915 -23.85 3.63 24.14
CA GLU A 915 -23.75 4.37 22.88
C GLU A 915 -24.92 4.06 21.93
N LEU A 916 -25.45 5.11 21.29
CA LEU A 916 -26.48 5.02 20.26
C LEU A 916 -26.03 5.82 19.03
N PHE A 917 -25.93 5.15 17.88
CA PHE A 917 -25.60 5.78 16.62
C PHE A 917 -26.78 5.68 15.64
N TYR A 918 -27.08 6.82 15.01
CA TYR A 918 -28.02 6.90 13.91
C TYR A 918 -27.30 7.36 12.65
N ILE A 919 -27.29 6.51 11.63
CA ILE A 919 -26.50 6.64 10.42
C ILE A 919 -27.45 6.82 9.25
N THR A 920 -27.30 7.93 8.52
CA THR A 920 -28.05 8.23 7.30
C THR A 920 -27.09 8.25 6.10
N LEU A 921 -27.59 8.49 4.89
CA LEU A 921 -26.77 8.59 3.69
C LEU A 921 -25.71 9.72 3.74
N TYR A 922 -26.03 10.83 4.39
CA TYR A 922 -25.19 12.04 4.36
C TYR A 922 -24.56 12.41 5.70
N THR A 923 -25.20 11.99 6.79
CA THR A 923 -24.84 12.43 8.13
C THR A 923 -24.97 11.31 9.14
N ASN A 924 -24.10 11.32 10.14
CA ASN A 924 -24.10 10.38 11.24
C ASN A 924 -24.26 11.14 12.55
N TYR A 925 -25.05 10.57 13.45
CA TYR A 925 -25.38 11.15 14.72
C TYR A 925 -25.01 10.19 15.84
N GLN A 926 -24.24 10.68 16.81
CA GLN A 926 -24.16 10.05 18.13
C GLN A 926 -25.27 10.64 19.00
N LEU A 927 -26.21 9.82 19.42
CA LEU A 927 -27.35 10.24 20.23
C LEU A 927 -27.15 9.84 21.69
N ASN A 928 -27.66 10.65 22.61
CA ASN A 928 -27.78 10.26 24.00
C ASN A 928 -28.87 9.18 24.14
N PRO A 929 -28.57 7.99 24.69
CA PRO A 929 -29.53 6.88 24.81
C PRO A 929 -30.77 7.15 25.68
N VAL A 930 -30.75 8.18 26.53
CA VAL A 930 -31.87 8.55 27.41
C VAL A 930 -32.67 9.71 26.83
N THR A 931 -31.98 10.77 26.36
CA THR A 931 -32.65 11.99 25.90
C THR A 931 -32.94 12.02 24.41
N MET A 932 -32.32 11.14 23.62
CA MET A 932 -32.35 11.09 22.14
C MET A 932 -31.76 12.33 21.45
N GLN A 933 -31.13 13.22 22.21
CA GLN A 933 -30.50 14.42 21.66
C GLN A 933 -29.15 14.09 21.03
N SER A 934 -28.80 14.79 19.95
CA SER A 934 -27.50 14.69 19.30
C SER A 934 -26.39 15.21 20.23
N ILE A 935 -25.37 14.39 20.44
CA ILE A 935 -24.15 14.73 21.18
C ILE A 935 -23.08 15.21 20.18
N GLN A 936 -22.95 14.50 19.06
CA GLN A 936 -22.00 14.78 17.99
C GLN A 936 -22.61 14.45 16.64
N GLU A 937 -22.20 15.22 15.63
CA GLU A 937 -22.65 15.12 14.24
C GLU A 937 -21.43 15.21 13.32
N TRP A 938 -21.39 14.37 12.29
CA TRP A 938 -20.34 14.40 11.28
C TRP A 938 -20.88 14.09 9.87
N ASN A 939 -20.40 14.85 8.89
CA ASN A 939 -20.85 14.88 7.48
C ASN A 939 -20.02 13.98 6.56
N ASP A 940 -19.64 12.82 7.06
CA ASP A 940 -18.86 11.85 6.30
C ASP A 940 -19.79 10.75 5.77
N THR A 941 -19.61 10.37 4.51
CA THR A 941 -20.33 9.26 3.85
C THR A 941 -19.85 7.91 4.40
N TYR A 942 -20.23 7.57 5.62
CA TYR A 942 -19.93 6.27 6.21
C TYR A 942 -20.99 5.24 5.81
N SER A 943 -20.60 4.22 5.04
CA SER A 943 -21.40 3.00 4.95
C SER A 943 -21.18 2.15 6.20
N VAL A 944 -22.24 1.55 6.75
CA VAL A 944 -22.14 0.53 7.80
C VAL A 944 -21.36 -0.71 7.33
N ASP A 945 -21.15 -0.87 6.03
CA ASP A 945 -20.23 -1.88 5.48
C ASP A 945 -18.77 -1.64 5.90
N PHE A 946 -18.36 -0.38 6.15
CA PHE A 946 -17.05 -0.02 6.73
C PHE A 946 -16.97 -0.26 8.25
N LEU A 947 -18.09 -0.52 8.95
CA LEU A 947 -18.06 -0.93 10.36
C LEU A 947 -17.78 -2.43 10.50
N ALA A 948 -17.97 -3.21 9.42
CA ALA A 948 -17.81 -4.66 9.38
C ALA A 948 -16.51 -5.13 8.68
N LEU A 949 -15.79 -4.22 8.01
CA LEU A 949 -14.47 -4.41 7.39
C LEU A 949 -13.47 -3.48 8.08
#